data_AF-A0A5C5G6H7-F1
#
_entry.id   AF-A0A5C5G6H7-F1
#
_cell.length_a   1.000
_cell.length_b   1.000
_cell.length_c   1.000
_cell.angle_alpha   90.00
_cell.angle_beta   90.00
_cell.angle_gamma   90.00
#
_symmetry.space_group_name_H-M   'P 1'
#
loop_
_entity.id
_entity.type
_entity.pdbx_description
1 polymer ?
#
loop_
_entity_poly.entity_id
_entity_poly.type
_entity_poly.pdbx_seq_one_letter_code
_entity_poly.pdbx_strand_id
1 'polypeptide(L)'
;MSDSAAAPSALLQALYEAKTRSSRTTAASAVAAHVVSHGIRSLVADGILEDLQRAARAKNPLEKEGAMVAFDELFRKTGQALGAVDPYYIPLLPCILDNYQESGKTASIKDAAEKAAKQLQRLPPPEVAPRMIEELFLYVESNAKWRSKVGALELIAMFAITAKDQVAERLGDYVPRLVPAMQDTKSEVATTGEKTAVALCNVLTNPDIQPFTTDLVRCMADPTTVPAAIKRLSSTVWVREVDGPTLAVVSPLLKRALAEKGNIVQRQTVVLVTNLFKLVRTPDLAAAHSDAVLPGIERIIETAAFPEIRAFAESAKKAVDKSIVGASIPAIDHLSEALGDERTAYTQLMEAVEQKAGEKPDAFAEASIKTAAYAVSQLVRKRALGEREWKDQYVGPYIAHFVGKEAADEIAVDLLKKWVAVDKERNRVEGADDDDDEEGEVLIDLPFSLAYGGLLLLNHTALKLRKGHRYGICGANGCGKSTLLKAINRKQIDGFPEDIKAAYVEHDIEGDESGITVCQLMLDEPRINATEKEVRDMLEEMGFSPERQDVSIISLSGGWKMRVALARAMLMKVDLLLLDEPTNHLDVQSVHWLQDYLKSQTRVTSMIISHDSGFLDAVCSNIIHYHKKQLVYYRGNLAKFVEKYPAGKTYYTLSDEVVKFTFPSPGSLMGVRSRTRAILKMTDCTFTYPGAAKPQLYNASVAISLSSRVGVVGPNGAGKSTLIKLLTGETLPDTGRVEKHPNLRIAYVAQHAFHHIEQHVEKSAVQYIMWRYQEGIDKEQAYKASRKLTPEEEAQLQVPIVAKTGEQRFIEQIIGRQKLKKSYTYEIKWKGLGHKDNAFVPRERLLDLGFSKMVQEFDDYEASREGAGSREMSVKLVRQHLEGVGLDGDIAEYNEMKGLSGGQKVKVVIAAAMWSKPQCLVLDEPTNFLDRDALGGLAVGIREWEGAFICISHNQEFIGALCSEIWNVEAGRLTHKGKASVDDKAFESNPNSARDTPIGTPGVATPAETPVGSGDEARATATVEGAEEELKFKAAKGRKKLTRKQLKEREDRRRARTLAFLSSTVPGAVREPDTEDEDEEHEKQKLRIPSKKTKSGTTTPTIAGVKKAGVVTPA
;
A
#
# COMPACT_ATOMS: atom_id res chain seq x y z
N MET A 1 -30.71 66.35 11.84
CA MET A 1 -32.19 66.47 11.95
C MET A 1 -32.66 65.35 12.87
N SER A 2 -33.66 65.60 13.70
CA SER A 2 -34.10 64.68 14.76
C SER A 2 -35.45 64.06 14.40
N ASP A 3 -35.43 62.88 13.78
CA ASP A 3 -36.62 62.03 13.74
C ASP A 3 -36.92 61.51 15.16
N SER A 4 -38.21 61.43 15.50
CA SER A 4 -38.64 61.01 16.83
C SER A 4 -38.42 59.51 17.03
N ALA A 5 -37.41 59.15 17.81
CA ALA A 5 -37.24 57.79 18.30
C ALA A 5 -38.49 57.37 19.10
N ALA A 6 -39.30 56.47 18.54
CA ALA A 6 -40.44 55.90 19.24
C ALA A 6 -39.94 55.05 20.41
N ALA A 7 -40.60 55.15 21.56
CA ALA A 7 -40.21 54.38 22.75
C ALA A 7 -40.18 52.87 22.43
N PRO A 8 -39.24 52.08 22.99
CA PRO A 8 -39.12 50.64 22.71
C PRO A 8 -40.44 49.87 22.92
N SER A 9 -41.21 50.23 23.94
CA SER A 9 -42.55 49.70 24.21
C SER A 9 -43.56 49.97 23.08
N ALA A 10 -43.50 51.13 22.43
CA ALA A 10 -44.36 51.46 21.29
C ALA A 10 -43.98 50.68 20.02
N LEU A 11 -42.68 50.42 19.80
CA LEU A 11 -42.20 49.56 18.71
C LEU A 11 -42.67 48.11 18.89
N LEU A 12 -42.58 47.58 20.12
CA LEU A 12 -43.07 46.24 20.49
C LEU A 12 -44.60 46.16 20.39
N GLN A 13 -45.34 47.17 20.85
CA GLN A 13 -46.79 47.20 20.72
C GLN A 13 -47.23 47.21 19.24
N ALA A 14 -46.59 48.01 18.39
CA ALA A 14 -46.84 48.04 16.95
C ALA A 14 -46.55 46.69 16.26
N LEU A 15 -45.53 45.95 16.73
CA LEU A 15 -45.21 44.59 16.27
C LEU A 15 -46.33 43.58 16.57
N TYR A 16 -46.92 43.63 17.77
CA TYR A 16 -47.97 42.69 18.19
C TYR A 16 -49.36 43.04 17.65
N GLU A 17 -49.66 44.33 17.45
CA GLU A 17 -50.91 44.79 16.83
C GLU A 17 -50.93 44.62 15.30
N ALA A 18 -49.77 44.39 14.66
CA ALA A 18 -49.64 44.21 13.21
C ALA A 18 -50.46 43.00 12.71
N LYS A 19 -51.50 43.27 11.92
CA LYS A 19 -52.45 42.25 11.42
C LYS A 19 -51.99 41.51 10.16
N THR A 20 -51.09 42.10 9.37
CA THR A 20 -50.56 41.49 8.13
C THR A 20 -49.09 41.08 8.27
N ARG A 21 -48.66 40.07 7.51
CA ARG A 21 -47.25 39.63 7.49
C ARG A 21 -46.30 40.77 7.12
N SER A 22 -46.66 41.57 6.10
CA SER A 22 -45.86 42.72 5.65
C SER A 22 -45.70 43.77 6.75
N SER A 23 -46.81 44.23 7.35
CA SER A 23 -46.76 45.18 8.47
C SER A 23 -45.97 44.67 9.67
N ARG A 24 -46.03 43.36 9.95
CA ARG A 24 -45.31 42.71 11.05
C ARG A 24 -43.80 42.67 10.80
N THR A 25 -43.38 42.32 9.59
CA THR A 25 -41.96 42.41 9.18
C THR A 25 -41.47 43.86 9.21
N THR A 26 -42.26 44.85 8.78
CA THR A 26 -41.87 46.27 8.89
C THR A 26 -41.68 46.70 10.35
N ALA A 27 -42.60 46.34 11.25
CA ALA A 27 -42.49 46.65 12.68
C ALA A 27 -41.29 45.96 13.34
N ALA A 28 -41.07 44.68 13.04
CA ALA A 28 -39.85 43.97 13.44
C ALA A 28 -38.58 44.67 12.92
N SER A 29 -38.61 45.17 11.68
CA SER A 29 -37.47 45.84 11.06
C SER A 29 -37.15 47.18 11.71
N ALA A 30 -38.15 47.83 12.33
CA ALA A 30 -37.96 49.00 13.19
C ALA A 30 -37.36 48.63 14.56
N VAL A 31 -37.85 47.58 15.23
CA VAL A 31 -37.25 47.06 16.48
C VAL A 31 -35.77 46.70 16.27
N ALA A 32 -35.46 45.97 15.18
CA ALA A 32 -34.09 45.61 14.86
C ALA A 32 -33.22 46.80 14.41
N ALA A 33 -33.79 47.83 13.79
CA ALA A 33 -33.07 49.07 13.49
C ALA A 33 -32.73 49.85 14.76
N HIS A 34 -33.62 49.87 15.75
CA HIS A 34 -33.39 50.50 17.06
C HIS A 34 -32.23 49.83 17.82
N VAL A 35 -32.14 48.50 17.79
CA VAL A 35 -31.01 47.76 18.38
C VAL A 35 -29.69 48.03 17.66
N VAL A 36 -29.71 48.15 16.32
CA VAL A 36 -28.50 48.51 15.54
C VAL A 36 -28.05 49.96 15.80
N SER A 37 -28.97 50.90 16.04
CA SER A 37 -28.61 52.32 16.28
C SER A 37 -28.21 52.63 17.74
N HIS A 38 -28.73 51.89 18.72
CA HIS A 38 -28.41 52.09 20.15
C HIS A 38 -27.38 51.07 20.68
N GLY A 39 -26.91 50.15 19.85
CA GLY A 39 -25.96 49.10 20.21
C GLY A 39 -26.62 47.91 20.93
N ILE A 40 -26.00 46.74 20.85
CA ILE A 40 -26.63 45.47 21.22
C ILE A 40 -27.01 45.34 22.71
N ARG A 41 -26.38 46.12 23.61
CA ARG A 41 -26.80 46.28 25.02
C ARG A 41 -28.25 46.73 25.18
N SER A 42 -28.84 47.43 24.20
CA SER A 42 -30.25 47.89 24.27
C SER A 42 -31.26 46.74 24.32
N LEU A 43 -30.89 45.53 23.85
CA LEU A 43 -31.70 44.32 24.04
C LEU A 43 -32.08 44.07 25.50
N VAL A 44 -31.16 44.34 26.42
CA VAL A 44 -31.36 44.18 27.87
C VAL A 44 -31.80 45.49 28.51
N ALA A 45 -31.13 46.61 28.18
CA ALA A 45 -31.41 47.91 28.80
C ALA A 45 -32.83 48.43 28.52
N ASP A 46 -33.38 48.17 27.33
CA ASP A 46 -34.74 48.60 26.93
C ASP A 46 -35.80 47.51 27.18
N GLY A 47 -35.44 46.39 27.81
CA GLY A 47 -36.34 45.26 28.10
C GLY A 47 -36.80 44.45 26.87
N ILE A 48 -36.27 44.74 25.68
CA ILE A 48 -36.69 44.14 24.40
C ILE A 48 -36.56 42.60 24.43
N LEU A 49 -35.48 42.07 24.99
CA LEU A 49 -35.21 40.64 25.03
C LEU A 49 -36.21 39.89 25.92
N GLU A 50 -36.53 40.44 27.11
CA GLU A 50 -37.48 39.86 28.05
C GLU A 50 -38.90 39.87 27.50
N ASP A 51 -39.32 40.98 26.87
CA ASP A 51 -40.66 41.08 26.30
C ASP A 51 -40.86 40.17 25.08
N LEU A 52 -39.83 40.01 24.23
CA LEU A 52 -39.87 39.04 23.13
C LEU A 52 -39.91 37.58 23.64
N GLN A 53 -39.21 37.26 24.73
CA GLN A 53 -39.32 35.95 25.38
C GLN A 53 -40.71 35.72 26.01
N ARG A 54 -41.30 36.74 26.62
CA ARG A 54 -42.69 36.73 27.11
C ARG A 54 -43.67 36.49 25.96
N ALA A 55 -43.57 37.24 24.87
CA ALA A 55 -44.43 37.16 23.70
C ALA A 55 -44.33 35.80 22.97
N ALA A 56 -43.12 35.23 22.86
CA ALA A 56 -42.89 33.88 22.33
C ALA A 56 -43.60 32.77 23.14
N ARG A 57 -43.92 33.03 24.41
CA ARG A 57 -44.64 32.13 25.33
C ARG A 57 -46.10 32.55 25.57
N ALA A 58 -46.57 33.64 24.93
CA ALA A 58 -47.92 34.15 25.11
C ALA A 58 -49.00 33.21 24.55
N LYS A 59 -50.24 33.34 25.07
CA LYS A 59 -51.42 32.63 24.54
C LYS A 59 -51.98 33.26 23.26
N ASN A 60 -51.56 34.47 22.92
CA ASN A 60 -52.01 35.21 21.74
C ASN A 60 -51.17 34.82 20.51
N PRO A 61 -51.77 34.27 19.43
CA PRO A 61 -51.04 33.92 18.21
C PRO A 61 -50.33 35.10 17.54
N LEU A 62 -50.85 36.32 17.66
CA LEU A 62 -50.28 37.53 17.04
C LEU A 62 -49.00 37.99 17.75
N GLU A 63 -48.97 37.93 19.09
CA GLU A 63 -47.76 38.19 19.89
C GLU A 63 -46.67 37.15 19.59
N LYS A 64 -47.04 35.86 19.54
CA LYS A 64 -46.12 34.78 19.19
C LYS A 64 -45.52 34.95 17.80
N GLU A 65 -46.33 35.20 16.77
CA GLU A 65 -45.81 35.41 15.42
C GLU A 65 -44.97 36.70 15.33
N GLY A 66 -45.36 37.75 16.06
CA GLY A 66 -44.58 38.97 16.23
C GLY A 66 -43.18 38.67 16.78
N ALA A 67 -43.09 37.94 17.89
CA ALA A 67 -41.82 37.57 18.51
C ALA A 67 -40.92 36.74 17.58
N MET A 68 -41.47 35.73 16.89
CA MET A 68 -40.69 34.90 15.97
C MET A 68 -40.18 35.70 14.75
N VAL A 69 -40.98 36.62 14.21
CA VAL A 69 -40.55 37.51 13.10
C VAL A 69 -39.54 38.55 13.58
N ALA A 70 -39.64 39.04 14.82
CA ALA A 70 -38.65 39.93 15.41
C ALA A 70 -37.30 39.22 15.64
N PHE A 71 -37.28 37.96 16.06
CA PHE A 71 -36.03 37.20 16.17
C PHE A 71 -35.34 37.02 14.80
N ASP A 72 -36.06 36.62 13.74
CA ASP A 72 -35.51 36.52 12.37
C ASP A 72 -34.88 37.85 11.89
N GLU A 73 -35.59 38.96 12.12
CA GLU A 73 -35.16 40.29 11.69
C GLU A 73 -33.99 40.84 12.53
N LEU A 74 -33.99 40.59 13.85
CA LEU A 74 -32.88 40.91 14.75
C LEU A 74 -31.63 40.18 14.31
N PHE A 75 -31.66 38.84 14.27
CA PHE A 75 -30.50 38.02 13.90
C PHE A 75 -29.95 38.39 12.51
N ARG A 76 -30.82 38.77 11.57
CA ARG A 76 -30.40 39.25 10.25
C ARG A 76 -29.72 40.61 10.29
N LYS A 77 -30.28 41.62 10.98
CA LYS A 77 -29.68 42.98 11.02
C LYS A 77 -28.48 43.10 11.94
N THR A 78 -28.54 42.56 13.15
CA THR A 78 -27.41 42.61 14.09
C THR A 78 -26.29 41.69 13.64
N GLY A 79 -26.59 40.47 13.18
CA GLY A 79 -25.59 39.56 12.62
C GLY A 79 -24.83 40.15 11.43
N GLN A 80 -25.49 40.94 10.56
CA GLN A 80 -24.84 41.68 9.48
C GLN A 80 -23.99 42.87 9.96
N ALA A 81 -24.31 43.48 11.10
CA ALA A 81 -23.56 44.60 11.68
C ALA A 81 -22.36 44.13 12.53
N LEU A 82 -22.49 43.00 13.24
CA LEU A 82 -21.42 42.40 14.03
C LEU A 82 -20.45 41.55 13.20
N GLY A 83 -20.93 40.84 12.18
CA GLY A 83 -20.14 39.83 11.46
C GLY A 83 -19.96 38.50 12.22
N ALA A 84 -20.54 38.37 13.42
CA ALA A 84 -20.47 37.20 14.28
C ALA A 84 -21.78 37.01 15.07
N VAL A 85 -21.97 35.86 15.72
CA VAL A 85 -23.11 35.63 16.62
C VAL A 85 -22.87 36.28 17.99
N ASP A 86 -23.85 37.03 18.47
CA ASP A 86 -23.85 37.53 19.86
C ASP A 86 -24.18 36.38 20.85
N PRO A 87 -23.44 36.23 21.97
CA PRO A 87 -23.70 35.17 22.95
C PRO A 87 -25.12 35.15 23.51
N TYR A 88 -25.78 36.31 23.62
CA TYR A 88 -27.15 36.41 24.16
C TYR A 88 -28.21 35.79 23.25
N TYR A 89 -27.88 35.46 22.00
CA TYR A 89 -28.80 34.77 21.09
C TYR A 89 -28.83 33.25 21.27
N ILE A 90 -27.76 32.63 21.77
CA ILE A 90 -27.70 31.16 21.94
C ILE A 90 -28.76 30.67 22.95
N PRO A 91 -28.96 31.27 24.14
CA PRO A 91 -30.02 30.89 25.08
C PRO A 91 -31.46 31.11 24.60
N LEU A 92 -31.66 31.72 23.42
CA LEU A 92 -33.00 31.90 22.83
C LEU A 92 -33.46 30.64 22.06
N LEU A 93 -32.54 29.74 21.71
CA LEU A 93 -32.81 28.55 20.91
C LEU A 93 -33.97 27.70 21.48
N PRO A 94 -34.02 27.34 22.78
CA PRO A 94 -35.16 26.61 23.35
C PRO A 94 -36.50 27.33 23.16
N CYS A 95 -36.52 28.66 23.32
CA CYS A 95 -37.74 29.48 23.24
C CYS A 95 -38.30 29.56 21.80
N ILE A 96 -37.42 29.54 20.81
CA ILE A 96 -37.78 29.49 19.38
C ILE A 96 -38.20 28.07 19.00
N LEU A 97 -37.44 27.05 19.44
CA LEU A 97 -37.71 25.64 19.14
C LEU A 97 -39.03 25.15 19.74
N ASP A 98 -39.44 25.62 20.93
CA ASP A 98 -40.74 25.28 21.52
C ASP A 98 -41.93 25.66 20.60
N ASN A 99 -41.78 26.68 19.75
CA ASN A 99 -42.79 27.13 18.82
C ASN A 99 -42.87 26.29 17.51
N TYR A 100 -41.95 25.34 17.27
CA TYR A 100 -42.05 24.37 16.16
C TYR A 100 -43.25 23.42 16.28
N GLN A 101 -43.93 23.41 17.43
CA GLN A 101 -45.11 22.58 17.67
C GLN A 101 -46.38 23.13 17.00
N GLU A 102 -46.43 24.42 16.70
CA GLU A 102 -47.58 25.11 16.11
C GLU A 102 -47.96 24.53 14.74
N SER A 103 -49.25 24.47 14.42
CA SER A 103 -49.73 23.85 13.16
C SER A 103 -51.19 24.17 12.84
N GLY A 104 -51.61 23.88 11.60
CA GLY A 104 -52.93 24.24 11.11
C GLY A 104 -53.08 25.76 11.08
N LYS A 105 -54.02 26.31 11.87
CA LYS A 105 -54.28 27.76 11.91
C LYS A 105 -53.13 28.60 12.50
N THR A 106 -52.18 27.99 13.20
CA THR A 106 -50.98 28.67 13.76
C THR A 106 -49.69 28.35 13.00
N ALA A 107 -49.76 27.73 11.81
CA ALA A 107 -48.58 27.34 11.05
C ALA A 107 -47.63 28.51 10.70
N SER A 108 -48.14 29.74 10.56
CA SER A 108 -47.30 30.93 10.34
C SER A 108 -46.29 31.21 11.46
N ILE A 109 -46.60 30.79 12.70
CA ILE A 109 -45.69 30.89 13.85
C ILE A 109 -44.54 29.90 13.69
N LYS A 110 -44.82 28.66 13.25
CA LYS A 110 -43.81 27.64 12.96
C LYS A 110 -42.90 28.09 11.80
N ASP A 111 -43.48 28.61 10.72
CA ASP A 111 -42.73 29.14 9.58
C ASP A 111 -41.79 30.30 9.98
N ALA A 112 -42.20 31.12 10.94
CA ALA A 112 -41.37 32.21 11.46
C ALA A 112 -40.27 31.69 12.42
N ALA A 113 -40.61 30.75 13.31
CA ALA A 113 -39.66 30.12 14.22
C ALA A 113 -38.55 29.36 13.47
N GLU A 114 -38.92 28.63 12.41
CA GLU A 114 -37.95 27.96 11.54
C GLU A 114 -36.99 28.92 10.86
N LYS A 115 -37.48 30.08 10.40
CA LYS A 115 -36.61 31.11 9.81
C LYS A 115 -35.65 31.70 10.83
N ALA A 116 -36.16 32.12 11.99
CA ALA A 116 -35.34 32.66 13.06
C ALA A 116 -34.22 31.70 13.50
N ALA A 117 -34.54 30.41 13.70
CA ALA A 117 -33.53 29.42 14.10
C ALA A 117 -32.54 29.09 12.97
N LYS A 118 -33.00 28.98 11.71
CA LYS A 118 -32.14 28.75 10.53
C LYS A 118 -31.28 29.97 10.17
N GLN A 119 -31.69 31.17 10.57
CA GLN A 119 -30.89 32.40 10.49
C GLN A 119 -29.82 32.42 11.59
N LEU A 120 -30.18 32.15 12.85
CA LEU A 120 -29.25 32.10 13.98
C LEU A 120 -28.14 31.06 13.80
N GLN A 121 -28.48 29.87 13.27
CA GLN A 121 -27.51 28.79 12.98
C GLN A 121 -26.37 29.20 12.02
N ARG A 122 -26.59 30.23 11.20
CA ARG A 122 -25.65 30.72 10.18
C ARG A 122 -24.78 31.89 10.65
N LEU A 123 -25.03 32.44 11.85
CA LEU A 123 -24.25 33.54 12.43
C LEU A 123 -22.94 33.13 13.13
N PRO A 124 -22.80 31.98 13.82
CA PRO A 124 -21.53 31.65 14.46
C PRO A 124 -20.42 31.40 13.42
N PRO A 125 -19.23 31.99 13.58
CA PRO A 125 -18.06 31.53 12.85
C PRO A 125 -17.71 30.09 13.29
N PRO A 126 -17.00 29.30 12.47
CA PRO A 126 -16.90 27.85 12.64
C PRO A 126 -16.37 27.42 14.02
N GLU A 127 -15.36 28.13 14.53
CA GLU A 127 -14.72 27.93 15.84
C GLU A 127 -15.70 28.04 17.02
N VAL A 128 -16.75 28.86 16.90
CA VAL A 128 -17.77 29.10 17.94
C VAL A 128 -18.94 28.12 17.82
N ALA A 129 -19.14 27.50 16.66
CA ALA A 129 -20.23 26.56 16.40
C ALA A 129 -20.38 25.43 17.45
N PRO A 130 -19.31 24.81 18.01
CA PRO A 130 -19.45 23.77 19.02
C PRO A 130 -20.24 24.18 20.27
N ARG A 131 -20.22 25.47 20.67
CA ARG A 131 -21.04 25.96 21.80
C ARG A 131 -22.53 26.00 21.45
N MET A 132 -22.89 26.31 20.20
CA MET A 132 -24.28 26.27 19.74
C MET A 132 -24.76 24.84 19.48
N ILE A 133 -23.87 23.94 19.01
CA ILE A 133 -24.17 22.52 18.85
C ILE A 133 -24.48 21.89 20.22
N GLU A 134 -23.75 22.25 21.27
CA GLU A 134 -24.00 21.78 22.65
C GLU A 134 -25.40 22.15 23.16
N GLU A 135 -25.81 23.41 23.04
CA GLU A 135 -27.16 23.87 23.44
C GLU A 135 -28.27 23.12 22.67
N LEU A 136 -28.05 22.83 21.38
CA LEU A 136 -28.97 22.03 20.57
C LEU A 136 -29.04 20.56 21.05
N PHE A 137 -27.93 19.96 21.44
CA PHE A 137 -27.92 18.61 22.03
C PHE A 137 -28.66 18.59 23.37
N LEU A 138 -28.37 19.52 24.28
CA LEU A 138 -29.08 19.64 25.57
C LEU A 138 -30.60 19.78 25.38
N TYR A 139 -31.04 20.53 24.37
CA TYR A 139 -32.45 20.63 24.02
C TYR A 139 -33.03 19.32 23.44
N VAL A 140 -32.30 18.60 22.59
CA VAL A 140 -32.70 17.27 22.08
C VAL A 140 -32.76 16.21 23.18
N GLU A 141 -31.87 16.26 24.15
CA GLU A 141 -31.79 15.34 25.30
C GLU A 141 -32.89 15.62 26.33
N SER A 142 -33.42 16.85 26.37
CA SER A 142 -34.53 17.25 27.25
C SER A 142 -35.87 16.57 26.93
N ASN A 143 -36.89 16.83 27.76
CA ASN A 143 -38.29 16.43 27.52
C ASN A 143 -39.00 17.29 26.44
N ALA A 144 -38.26 17.89 25.51
CA ALA A 144 -38.81 18.61 24.36
C ALA A 144 -39.75 17.74 23.51
N LYS A 145 -40.79 18.37 22.94
CA LYS A 145 -41.78 17.69 22.10
C LYS A 145 -41.20 17.34 20.72
N TRP A 146 -41.67 16.24 20.13
CA TRP A 146 -41.05 15.62 18.95
C TRP A 146 -40.72 16.55 17.77
N ARG A 147 -41.62 17.46 17.35
CA ARG A 147 -41.33 18.41 16.24
C ARG A 147 -40.17 19.37 16.53
N SER A 148 -39.93 19.70 17.80
CA SER A 148 -38.85 20.57 18.24
C SER A 148 -37.54 19.80 18.34
N LYS A 149 -37.58 18.51 18.72
CA LYS A 149 -36.43 17.60 18.59
C LYS A 149 -36.02 17.43 17.12
N VAL A 150 -36.98 17.18 16.21
CA VAL A 150 -36.72 17.16 14.75
C VAL A 150 -36.10 18.49 14.28
N GLY A 151 -36.65 19.62 14.71
CA GLY A 151 -36.10 20.94 14.39
C GLY A 151 -34.66 21.17 14.86
N ALA A 152 -34.34 20.77 16.09
CA ALA A 152 -32.99 20.87 16.64
C ALA A 152 -32.01 19.92 15.92
N LEU A 153 -32.43 18.69 15.61
CA LEU A 153 -31.64 17.73 14.83
C LEU A 153 -31.34 18.22 13.40
N GLU A 154 -32.28 18.92 12.74
CA GLU A 154 -32.06 19.59 11.46
C GLU A 154 -30.99 20.69 11.58
N LEU A 155 -31.02 21.50 12.65
CA LEU A 155 -30.03 22.56 12.88
C LEU A 155 -28.62 22.00 13.20
N ILE A 156 -28.54 20.89 13.96
CA ILE A 156 -27.28 20.15 14.17
C ILE A 156 -26.73 19.65 12.82
N ALA A 157 -27.57 19.09 11.96
CA ALA A 157 -27.15 18.60 10.64
C ALA A 157 -26.62 19.73 9.72
N MET A 158 -27.08 20.97 9.87
CA MET A 158 -26.57 22.11 9.08
C MET A 158 -25.11 22.45 9.41
N PHE A 159 -24.63 22.16 10.64
CA PHE A 159 -23.22 22.39 11.00
C PHE A 159 -22.24 21.45 10.28
N ALA A 160 -22.68 20.31 9.76
CA ALA A 160 -21.88 19.48 8.85
C ALA A 160 -21.51 20.18 7.53
N ILE A 161 -22.12 21.33 7.24
CA ILE A 161 -21.78 22.18 6.09
C ILE A 161 -21.01 23.43 6.54
N THR A 162 -21.44 24.10 7.62
CA THR A 162 -20.88 25.40 8.04
C THR A 162 -19.67 25.33 8.98
N ALA A 163 -19.47 24.23 9.71
CA ALA A 163 -18.40 24.08 10.71
C ALA A 163 -17.79 22.67 10.67
N LYS A 164 -17.31 22.27 9.48
CA LYS A 164 -16.85 20.91 9.18
C LYS A 164 -15.78 20.41 10.14
N ASP A 165 -14.64 21.08 10.20
CA ASP A 165 -13.49 20.58 10.95
C ASP A 165 -13.82 20.49 12.45
N GLN A 166 -14.59 21.45 12.96
CA GLN A 166 -15.02 21.55 14.36
C GLN A 166 -16.08 20.48 14.71
N VAL A 167 -16.90 20.05 13.74
CA VAL A 167 -17.74 18.85 13.84
C VAL A 167 -16.89 17.59 13.82
N ALA A 168 -15.93 17.47 12.89
CA ALA A 168 -15.04 16.31 12.75
C ALA A 168 -14.26 16.02 14.04
N GLU A 169 -13.65 17.05 14.62
CA GLU A 169 -12.91 16.99 15.89
C GLU A 169 -13.75 16.48 17.09
N ARG A 170 -15.08 16.51 17.01
CA ARG A 170 -16.01 16.11 18.08
C ARG A 170 -16.99 14.97 17.72
N LEU A 171 -16.76 14.26 16.61
CA LEU A 171 -17.63 13.14 16.21
C LEU A 171 -17.71 12.02 17.27
N GLY A 172 -16.64 11.83 18.06
CA GLY A 172 -16.62 10.89 19.18
C GLY A 172 -17.64 11.19 20.27
N ASP A 173 -17.97 12.46 20.51
CA ASP A 173 -18.95 12.89 21.50
C ASP A 173 -20.35 13.03 20.89
N TYR A 174 -20.42 13.60 19.68
CA TYR A 174 -21.68 13.94 19.02
C TYR A 174 -22.45 12.71 18.51
N VAL A 175 -21.78 11.70 17.93
CA VAL A 175 -22.48 10.55 17.34
C VAL A 175 -23.14 9.66 18.41
N PRO A 176 -22.50 9.33 19.56
CA PRO A 176 -23.17 8.60 20.65
C PRO A 176 -24.42 9.31 21.20
N ARG A 177 -24.40 10.65 21.31
CA ARG A 177 -25.55 11.44 21.79
C ARG A 177 -26.75 11.43 20.83
N LEU A 178 -26.54 11.09 19.56
CA LEU A 178 -27.63 10.89 18.58
C LEU A 178 -28.31 9.51 18.68
N VAL A 179 -27.67 8.50 19.28
CA VAL A 179 -28.22 7.13 19.33
C VAL A 179 -29.60 7.06 20.03
N PRO A 180 -29.85 7.75 21.16
CA PRO A 180 -31.20 7.81 21.75
C PRO A 180 -32.25 8.44 20.82
N ALA A 181 -31.87 9.43 20.02
CA ALA A 181 -32.78 10.06 19.05
C ALA A 181 -33.07 9.13 17.86
N MET A 182 -32.06 8.38 17.40
CA MET A 182 -32.23 7.32 16.38
C MET A 182 -33.14 6.18 16.85
N GLN A 183 -33.24 5.96 18.16
CA GLN A 183 -34.07 4.92 18.79
C GLN A 183 -35.39 5.46 19.38
N ASP A 184 -35.78 6.69 19.07
CA ASP A 184 -37.03 7.28 19.56
C ASP A 184 -38.26 6.55 18.98
N THR A 185 -39.24 6.29 19.86
CA THR A 185 -40.57 5.77 19.54
C THR A 185 -41.30 6.49 18.39
N LYS A 186 -41.01 7.77 18.15
CA LYS A 186 -41.58 8.57 17.06
C LYS A 186 -40.69 8.45 15.82
N SER A 187 -41.17 7.75 14.79
CA SER A 187 -40.40 7.45 13.58
C SER A 187 -39.86 8.68 12.84
N GLU A 188 -40.51 9.84 12.92
CA GLU A 188 -39.99 11.11 12.39
C GLU A 188 -38.74 11.60 13.16
N VAL A 189 -38.67 11.38 14.48
CA VAL A 189 -37.47 11.69 15.28
C VAL A 189 -36.36 10.70 14.96
N ALA A 190 -36.65 9.40 14.94
CA ALA A 190 -35.69 8.35 14.57
C ALA A 190 -35.08 8.57 13.17
N THR A 191 -35.93 8.85 12.17
CA THR A 191 -35.50 9.09 10.78
C THR A 191 -34.63 10.34 10.67
N THR A 192 -34.95 11.41 11.41
CA THR A 192 -34.12 12.63 11.41
C THR A 192 -32.83 12.41 12.20
N GLY A 193 -32.85 11.65 13.30
CA GLY A 193 -31.66 11.23 14.04
C GLY A 193 -30.66 10.46 13.17
N GLU A 194 -31.13 9.48 12.37
CA GLU A 194 -30.27 8.74 11.43
C GLU A 194 -29.68 9.70 10.38
N LYS A 195 -30.49 10.60 9.80
CA LYS A 195 -30.03 11.59 8.83
C LYS A 195 -29.00 12.56 9.42
N THR A 196 -29.21 13.04 10.64
CA THR A 196 -28.26 13.93 11.33
C THR A 196 -26.96 13.20 11.63
N ALA A 197 -27.01 11.95 12.12
CA ALA A 197 -25.82 11.15 12.37
C ALA A 197 -25.02 10.86 11.08
N VAL A 198 -25.70 10.53 9.97
CA VAL A 198 -25.07 10.38 8.64
C VAL A 198 -24.49 11.71 8.16
N ALA A 199 -25.18 12.84 8.36
CA ALA A 199 -24.68 14.16 7.98
C ALA A 199 -23.38 14.52 8.72
N LEU A 200 -23.31 14.31 10.04
CA LEU A 200 -22.09 14.54 10.81
C LEU A 200 -20.97 13.56 10.38
N CYS A 201 -21.25 12.27 10.23
CA CYS A 201 -20.24 11.28 9.80
C CYS A 201 -19.72 11.51 8.36
N ASN A 202 -20.51 12.11 7.47
CA ASN A 202 -20.08 12.47 6.11
C ASN A 202 -19.08 13.63 6.06
N VAL A 203 -18.78 14.27 7.20
CA VAL A 203 -17.72 15.28 7.32
C VAL A 203 -16.32 14.65 7.30
N LEU A 204 -16.21 13.34 7.60
CA LEU A 204 -14.94 12.60 7.52
C LEU A 204 -14.29 12.75 6.13
N THR A 205 -13.04 13.20 6.11
CA THR A 205 -12.27 13.46 4.88
C THR A 205 -11.57 12.22 4.32
N ASN A 206 -11.49 11.15 5.10
CA ASN A 206 -10.82 9.91 4.72
C ASN A 206 -11.67 9.12 3.69
N PRO A 207 -11.19 8.92 2.44
CA PRO A 207 -11.94 8.22 1.40
C PRO A 207 -12.10 6.72 1.66
N ASP A 208 -11.26 6.13 2.52
CA ASP A 208 -11.35 4.70 2.87
C ASP A 208 -12.57 4.43 3.77
N ILE A 209 -13.09 5.45 4.48
CA ILE A 209 -14.24 5.32 5.40
C ILE A 209 -15.54 5.95 4.88
N GLN A 210 -15.47 6.97 4.01
CA GLN A 210 -16.67 7.61 3.45
C GLN A 210 -17.72 6.65 2.85
N PRO A 211 -17.35 5.60 2.08
CA PRO A 211 -18.31 4.63 1.51
C PRO A 211 -19.09 3.79 2.54
N PHE A 212 -18.76 3.92 3.83
CA PHE A 212 -19.31 3.13 4.93
C PHE A 212 -19.97 3.98 6.03
N THR A 213 -20.00 5.32 5.93
CA THR A 213 -20.57 6.19 6.98
C THR A 213 -22.01 5.82 7.36
N THR A 214 -22.82 5.45 6.36
CA THR A 214 -24.20 5.00 6.56
C THR A 214 -24.25 3.63 7.26
N ASP A 215 -23.33 2.72 6.95
CA ASP A 215 -23.23 1.42 7.61
C ASP A 215 -22.76 1.56 9.07
N LEU A 216 -21.77 2.43 9.34
CA LEU A 216 -21.28 2.75 10.69
C LEU A 216 -22.41 3.28 11.57
N VAL A 217 -23.13 4.29 11.09
CA VAL A 217 -24.26 4.90 11.81
C VAL A 217 -25.37 3.87 12.08
N ARG A 218 -25.70 3.03 11.10
CA ARG A 218 -26.67 1.93 11.29
C ARG A 218 -26.21 0.90 12.30
N CYS A 219 -24.93 0.54 12.32
CA CYS A 219 -24.35 -0.35 13.33
C CYS A 219 -24.39 0.21 14.75
N MET A 220 -24.52 1.54 14.93
CA MET A 220 -24.69 2.16 16.25
C MET A 220 -26.14 2.09 16.74
N ALA A 221 -27.14 2.25 15.86
CA ALA A 221 -28.56 2.13 16.21
C ALA A 221 -29.07 0.67 16.26
N ASP A 222 -28.67 -0.18 15.31
CA ASP A 222 -29.06 -1.59 15.20
C ASP A 222 -27.81 -2.51 15.19
N PRO A 223 -27.52 -3.20 16.31
CA PRO A 223 -26.41 -4.16 16.40
C PRO A 223 -26.47 -5.32 15.40
N THR A 224 -27.64 -5.68 14.86
CA THR A 224 -27.77 -6.83 13.94
C THR A 224 -27.07 -6.60 12.59
N THR A 225 -26.80 -5.34 12.24
CA THR A 225 -26.13 -4.95 10.99
C THR A 225 -24.60 -5.11 11.03
N VAL A 226 -24.01 -5.26 12.23
CA VAL A 226 -22.55 -5.31 12.46
C VAL A 226 -21.79 -6.35 11.59
N PRO A 227 -22.27 -7.61 11.42
CA PRO A 227 -21.57 -8.59 10.58
C PRO A 227 -21.46 -8.19 9.10
N ALA A 228 -22.47 -7.48 8.57
CA ALA A 228 -22.48 -7.03 7.18
C ALA A 228 -21.51 -5.84 6.97
N ALA A 229 -21.50 -4.90 7.92
CA ALA A 229 -20.56 -3.78 7.91
C ALA A 229 -19.11 -4.25 8.04
N ILE A 230 -18.80 -5.14 9.00
CA ILE A 230 -17.44 -5.71 9.16
C ILE A 230 -16.99 -6.47 7.91
N LYS A 231 -17.89 -7.24 7.27
CA LYS A 231 -17.54 -7.91 6.00
C LYS A 231 -17.13 -6.92 4.92
N ARG A 232 -17.90 -5.84 4.72
CA ARG A 232 -17.59 -4.78 3.74
C ARG A 232 -16.33 -3.99 4.11
N LEU A 233 -16.17 -3.65 5.39
CA LEU A 233 -15.07 -2.82 5.87
C LEU A 233 -13.73 -3.57 5.85
N SER A 234 -13.73 -4.88 6.12
CA SER A 234 -12.52 -5.72 6.04
C SER A 234 -12.04 -6.02 4.62
N SER A 235 -12.91 -5.90 3.60
CA SER A 235 -12.50 -5.91 2.18
C SER A 235 -11.91 -4.58 1.68
N THR A 236 -11.84 -3.55 2.53
CA THR A 236 -11.24 -2.25 2.18
C THR A 236 -9.72 -2.33 2.30
N VAL A 237 -9.01 -1.96 1.24
CA VAL A 237 -7.56 -1.74 1.30
C VAL A 237 -7.35 -0.38 1.97
N TRP A 238 -6.92 -0.39 3.22
CA TRP A 238 -6.61 0.82 3.97
C TRP A 238 -5.27 1.40 3.48
N VAL A 239 -5.33 2.56 2.84
CA VAL A 239 -4.18 3.29 2.27
C VAL A 239 -3.85 4.54 3.11
N ARG A 240 -4.80 5.00 3.94
CA ARG A 240 -4.77 6.32 4.58
C ARG A 240 -4.40 6.27 6.06
N GLU A 241 -3.90 7.40 6.57
CA GLU A 241 -3.67 7.57 8.02
C GLU A 241 -5.04 7.53 8.72
N VAL A 242 -5.11 6.82 9.85
CA VAL A 242 -6.32 6.75 10.65
C VAL A 242 -6.27 7.91 11.65
N ASP A 243 -6.97 8.98 11.31
CA ASP A 243 -7.06 10.20 12.13
C ASP A 243 -8.03 10.04 13.31
N GLY A 244 -8.02 11.03 14.22
CA GLY A 244 -8.88 11.04 15.41
C GLY A 244 -10.37 10.93 15.08
N PRO A 245 -10.91 11.78 14.19
CA PRO A 245 -12.30 11.68 13.73
C PRO A 245 -12.68 10.29 13.19
N THR A 246 -11.83 9.67 12.35
CA THR A 246 -12.10 8.32 11.82
C THR A 246 -12.08 7.28 12.94
N LEU A 247 -11.06 7.30 13.81
CA LEU A 247 -10.94 6.30 14.89
C LEU A 247 -12.07 6.43 15.92
N ALA A 248 -12.54 7.64 16.20
CA ALA A 248 -13.67 7.91 17.08
C ALA A 248 -15.00 7.33 16.57
N VAL A 249 -15.27 7.39 15.26
CA VAL A 249 -16.48 6.80 14.66
C VAL A 249 -16.35 5.28 14.48
N VAL A 250 -15.13 4.76 14.21
CA VAL A 250 -14.92 3.32 13.95
C VAL A 250 -14.79 2.50 15.24
N SER A 251 -14.20 3.04 16.32
CA SER A 251 -13.97 2.30 17.57
C SER A 251 -15.24 1.74 18.25
N PRO A 252 -16.41 2.43 18.27
CA PRO A 252 -17.67 1.86 18.75
C PRO A 252 -18.13 0.64 17.95
N LEU A 253 -17.89 0.60 16.63
CA LEU A 253 -18.15 -0.59 15.81
C LEU A 253 -17.19 -1.73 16.18
N LEU A 254 -15.89 -1.46 16.27
CA LEU A 254 -14.88 -2.48 16.64
C LEU A 254 -15.20 -3.11 18.01
N LYS A 255 -15.57 -2.29 18.99
CA LYS A 255 -15.98 -2.74 20.33
C LYS A 255 -17.18 -3.70 20.30
N ARG A 256 -18.19 -3.42 19.47
CA ARG A 256 -19.34 -4.32 19.25
C ARG A 256 -18.93 -5.60 18.51
N ALA A 257 -18.16 -5.46 17.43
CA ALA A 257 -17.75 -6.57 16.57
C ALA A 257 -16.78 -7.55 17.25
N LEU A 258 -15.92 -7.07 18.17
CA LEU A 258 -15.07 -7.93 19.01
C LEU A 258 -15.85 -8.67 20.10
N ALA A 259 -17.04 -8.21 20.48
CA ALA A 259 -17.92 -8.90 21.43
C ALA A 259 -18.70 -10.06 20.77
N GLU A 260 -18.91 -9.99 19.45
CA GLU A 260 -19.66 -10.95 18.63
C GLU A 260 -19.10 -12.39 18.73
N LYS A 261 -19.94 -13.40 18.41
CA LYS A 261 -19.61 -14.83 18.54
C LYS A 261 -19.26 -15.52 17.22
N GLY A 262 -19.48 -14.87 16.07
CA GLY A 262 -19.22 -15.47 14.76
C GLY A 262 -17.72 -15.51 14.41
N ASN A 263 -17.12 -16.69 14.25
CA ASN A 263 -15.70 -16.89 13.95
C ASN A 263 -15.18 -16.03 12.77
N ILE A 264 -15.98 -15.90 11.70
CA ILE A 264 -15.64 -15.09 10.52
C ILE A 264 -15.58 -13.60 10.89
N VAL A 265 -16.57 -13.11 11.63
CA VAL A 265 -16.65 -11.71 12.08
C VAL A 265 -15.51 -11.39 13.05
N GLN A 266 -15.21 -12.29 14.00
CA GLN A 266 -14.06 -12.15 14.90
C GLN A 266 -12.75 -12.04 14.12
N ARG A 267 -12.48 -12.99 13.19
CA ARG A 267 -11.27 -12.98 12.34
C ARG A 267 -11.17 -11.69 11.53
N GLN A 268 -12.24 -11.28 10.84
CA GLN A 268 -12.27 -10.04 10.05
C GLN A 268 -12.06 -8.79 10.92
N THR A 269 -12.68 -8.73 12.10
CA THR A 269 -12.54 -7.59 13.02
C THR A 269 -11.12 -7.50 13.57
N VAL A 270 -10.51 -8.62 13.94
CA VAL A 270 -9.15 -8.67 14.47
C VAL A 270 -8.11 -8.29 13.42
N VAL A 271 -8.27 -8.75 12.17
CA VAL A 271 -7.42 -8.31 11.03
C VAL A 271 -7.63 -6.81 10.75
N LEU A 272 -8.89 -6.34 10.76
CA LEU A 272 -9.23 -4.92 10.60
C LEU A 272 -8.58 -4.04 11.68
N VAL A 273 -8.67 -4.42 12.97
CA VAL A 273 -7.99 -3.75 14.09
C VAL A 273 -6.48 -3.71 13.87
N THR A 274 -5.89 -4.85 13.46
CA THR A 274 -4.46 -4.97 13.19
C THR A 274 -4.01 -3.98 12.11
N ASN A 275 -4.83 -3.76 11.08
CA ASN A 275 -4.51 -2.85 9.98
C ASN A 275 -4.78 -1.38 10.35
N LEU A 276 -5.86 -1.10 11.07
CA LEU A 276 -6.20 0.24 11.56
C LEU A 276 -5.13 0.80 12.50
N PHE A 277 -4.77 0.07 13.56
CA PHE A 277 -3.80 0.57 14.56
C PHE A 277 -2.36 0.65 14.04
N LYS A 278 -2.02 -0.06 12.95
CA LYS A 278 -0.76 0.16 12.19
C LYS A 278 -0.73 1.50 11.44
N LEU A 279 -1.90 2.11 11.18
CA LEU A 279 -2.07 3.35 10.43
C LEU A 279 -2.38 4.57 11.32
N VAL A 280 -2.52 4.36 12.64
CA VAL A 280 -2.52 5.43 13.65
C VAL A 280 -1.06 5.82 13.95
N ARG A 281 -0.67 7.06 13.64
CA ARG A 281 0.71 7.53 13.85
C ARG A 281 0.96 8.23 15.19
N THR A 282 -0.08 8.70 15.86
CA THR A 282 0.01 9.44 17.13
C THR A 282 -0.26 8.48 18.30
N PRO A 283 0.71 8.22 19.21
CA PRO A 283 0.53 7.27 20.30
C PRO A 283 -0.60 7.63 21.26
N ASP A 284 -0.81 8.92 21.50
CA ASP A 284 -1.84 9.45 22.39
C ASP A 284 -3.24 9.13 21.87
N LEU A 285 -3.45 9.21 20.55
CA LEU A 285 -4.68 8.85 19.88
C LEU A 285 -4.92 7.33 19.91
N ALA A 286 -3.86 6.53 19.73
CA ALA A 286 -3.96 5.07 19.86
C ALA A 286 -4.37 4.67 21.29
N ALA A 287 -3.83 5.35 22.31
CA ALA A 287 -4.15 5.12 23.72
C ALA A 287 -5.58 5.56 24.07
N ALA A 288 -6.04 6.70 23.56
CA ALA A 288 -7.42 7.17 23.77
C ALA A 288 -8.50 6.18 23.29
N HIS A 289 -8.17 5.28 22.36
CA HIS A 289 -9.09 4.28 21.82
C HIS A 289 -8.72 2.82 22.14
N SER A 290 -7.57 2.53 22.76
CA SER A 290 -7.16 1.15 23.07
C SER A 290 -8.14 0.44 24.01
N ASP A 291 -8.70 1.15 24.98
CA ASP A 291 -9.65 0.62 25.98
C ASP A 291 -10.98 0.17 25.37
N ALA A 292 -11.33 0.65 24.18
CA ALA A 292 -12.49 0.17 23.44
C ALA A 292 -12.27 -1.19 22.77
N VAL A 293 -11.00 -1.62 22.62
CA VAL A 293 -10.58 -2.67 21.69
C VAL A 293 -9.81 -3.81 22.40
N LEU A 294 -8.84 -3.49 23.26
CA LEU A 294 -7.98 -4.46 23.95
C LEU A 294 -8.74 -5.56 24.70
N PRO A 295 -9.76 -5.27 25.55
CA PRO A 295 -10.49 -6.32 26.27
C PRO A 295 -11.24 -7.29 25.34
N GLY A 296 -11.63 -6.81 24.16
CA GLY A 296 -12.26 -7.63 23.12
C GLY A 296 -11.25 -8.55 22.42
N ILE A 297 -10.03 -8.07 22.16
CA ILE A 297 -8.93 -8.87 21.61
C ILE A 297 -8.51 -9.96 22.60
N GLU A 298 -8.26 -9.62 23.86
CA GLU A 298 -7.75 -10.55 24.88
C GLU A 298 -8.73 -11.71 25.12
N ARG A 299 -10.03 -11.41 25.20
CA ARG A 299 -11.09 -12.42 25.23
C ARG A 299 -11.01 -13.39 24.03
N ILE A 300 -10.67 -12.90 22.83
CA ILE A 300 -10.54 -13.74 21.62
C ILE A 300 -9.24 -14.58 21.68
N ILE A 301 -8.13 -14.06 22.21
CA ILE A 301 -6.90 -14.84 22.44
C ILE A 301 -7.18 -16.04 23.36
N GLU A 302 -7.98 -15.86 24.42
CA GLU A 302 -8.33 -16.95 25.35
C GLU A 302 -9.38 -17.92 24.80
N THR A 303 -10.45 -17.41 24.16
CA THR A 303 -11.67 -18.19 23.89
C THR A 303 -11.82 -18.71 22.46
N ALA A 304 -11.05 -18.23 21.47
CA ALA A 304 -11.25 -18.63 20.08
C ALA A 304 -10.74 -20.07 19.80
N ALA A 305 -11.65 -20.94 19.35
CA ALA A 305 -11.36 -22.35 19.11
C ALA A 305 -10.24 -22.57 18.07
N PHE A 306 -10.19 -21.75 17.02
CA PHE A 306 -9.21 -21.87 15.94
C PHE A 306 -7.88 -21.18 16.31
N PRO A 307 -6.73 -21.90 16.27
CA PRO A 307 -5.42 -21.30 16.59
C PRO A 307 -5.04 -20.10 15.72
N GLU A 308 -5.48 -20.09 14.46
CA GLU A 308 -5.27 -18.99 13.51
C GLU A 308 -5.90 -17.67 14.01
N ILE A 309 -7.13 -17.72 14.52
CA ILE A 309 -7.84 -16.55 15.06
C ILE A 309 -7.13 -16.02 16.32
N ARG A 310 -6.59 -16.92 17.16
CA ARG A 310 -5.78 -16.53 18.32
C ARG A 310 -4.45 -15.89 17.91
N ALA A 311 -3.77 -16.42 16.89
CA ALA A 311 -2.55 -15.83 16.35
C ALA A 311 -2.79 -14.42 15.75
N PHE A 312 -3.91 -14.21 15.05
CA PHE A 312 -4.30 -12.85 14.64
C PHE A 312 -4.65 -11.96 15.83
N ALA A 313 -5.30 -12.47 16.88
CA ALA A 313 -5.64 -11.68 18.05
C ALA A 313 -4.38 -11.26 18.83
N GLU A 314 -3.38 -12.12 18.95
CA GLU A 314 -2.05 -11.73 19.42
C GLU A 314 -1.39 -10.68 18.52
N SER A 315 -1.54 -10.77 17.20
CA SER A 315 -1.00 -9.80 16.24
C SER A 315 -1.70 -8.44 16.35
N ALA A 316 -3.01 -8.43 16.53
CA ALA A 316 -3.82 -7.24 16.79
C ALA A 316 -3.42 -6.59 18.11
N LYS A 317 -3.28 -7.37 19.20
CA LYS A 317 -2.78 -6.86 20.47
C LYS A 317 -1.38 -6.27 20.30
N LYS A 318 -0.43 -6.98 19.69
CA LYS A 318 0.93 -6.46 19.40
C LYS A 318 0.92 -5.19 18.54
N ALA A 319 -0.06 -5.02 17.65
CA ALA A 319 -0.22 -3.79 16.86
C ALA A 319 -0.73 -2.62 17.70
N VAL A 320 -1.77 -2.83 18.53
CA VAL A 320 -2.29 -1.82 19.48
C VAL A 320 -1.20 -1.45 20.50
N ASP A 321 -0.63 -2.45 21.18
CA ASP A 321 0.46 -2.29 22.15
C ASP A 321 1.64 -1.52 21.54
N LYS A 322 2.05 -1.81 20.29
CA LYS A 322 3.12 -1.07 19.61
C LYS A 322 2.70 0.37 19.26
N SER A 323 1.45 0.59 18.87
CA SER A 323 0.96 1.94 18.53
C SER A 323 0.92 2.90 19.73
N ILE A 324 0.80 2.38 20.96
CA ILE A 324 0.86 3.18 22.20
C ILE A 324 2.28 3.33 22.78
N VAL A 325 3.31 2.68 22.24
CA VAL A 325 4.70 2.87 22.67
C VAL A 325 5.15 4.29 22.31
N GLY A 326 5.28 5.14 23.33
CA GLY A 326 5.58 6.57 23.21
C GLY A 326 4.69 7.44 24.09
N ALA A 327 3.48 6.98 24.43
CA ALA A 327 2.53 7.63 25.34
C ALA A 327 2.96 7.56 26.84
N SER A 328 4.28 7.55 27.08
CA SER A 328 4.91 7.71 28.40
C SER A 328 5.30 9.16 28.70
N ILE A 329 5.29 10.04 27.69
CA ILE A 329 4.83 11.41 27.89
C ILE A 329 3.34 11.27 28.27
N PRO A 330 2.84 11.84 29.38
CA PRO A 330 1.43 11.75 29.71
C PRO A 330 0.64 12.30 28.52
N ALA A 331 -0.23 11.47 27.94
CA ALA A 331 -0.97 11.79 26.72
C ALA A 331 -1.51 13.21 26.83
N ILE A 332 -1.06 14.09 25.93
CA ILE A 332 -1.26 15.54 26.09
C ILE A 332 -2.75 15.75 26.24
N ASP A 333 -3.17 16.16 27.44
CA ASP A 333 -4.57 16.39 27.74
C ASP A 333 -4.93 17.70 27.05
N HIS A 334 -5.23 17.58 25.76
CA HIS A 334 -5.59 18.67 24.86
C HIS A 334 -6.89 19.36 25.30
N LEU A 335 -7.66 18.76 26.21
CA LEU A 335 -8.77 19.42 26.89
C LEU A 335 -8.23 20.32 28.01
N SER A 336 -7.31 19.84 28.85
CA SER A 336 -6.63 20.66 29.87
C SER A 336 -5.78 21.80 29.26
N GLU A 337 -5.09 21.56 28.14
CA GLU A 337 -4.34 22.60 27.42
C GLU A 337 -5.29 23.61 26.78
N ALA A 338 -6.35 23.17 26.10
CA ALA A 338 -7.34 24.10 25.53
C ALA A 338 -8.08 24.90 26.63
N LEU A 339 -8.35 24.30 27.79
CA LEU A 339 -8.88 25.00 28.97
C LEU A 339 -7.85 25.94 29.60
N GLY A 340 -6.56 25.61 29.53
CA GLY A 340 -5.45 26.46 29.97
C GLY A 340 -5.26 27.68 29.05
N ASP A 341 -5.26 27.46 27.74
CA ASP A 341 -5.15 28.50 26.73
C ASP A 341 -6.43 29.36 26.68
N GLU A 342 -7.64 28.78 26.85
CA GLU A 342 -8.91 29.55 27.00
C GLU A 342 -8.90 30.43 28.27
N ARG A 343 -8.45 29.91 29.42
CA ARG A 343 -8.28 30.70 30.64
C ARG A 343 -7.24 31.81 30.48
N THR A 344 -6.14 31.52 29.78
CA THR A 344 -5.06 32.48 29.53
C THR A 344 -5.52 33.60 28.59
N ALA A 345 -6.20 33.25 27.49
CA ALA A 345 -6.82 34.20 26.57
C ALA A 345 -7.91 35.03 27.27
N TYR A 346 -8.74 34.42 28.13
CA TYR A 346 -9.75 35.12 28.92
C TYR A 346 -9.14 36.18 29.84
N THR A 347 -8.13 35.83 30.63
CA THR A 347 -7.44 36.80 31.51
C THR A 347 -6.81 37.93 30.70
N GLN A 348 -6.09 37.61 29.61
CA GLN A 348 -5.45 38.61 28.75
C GLN A 348 -6.46 39.55 28.07
N LEU A 349 -7.63 39.04 27.67
CA LEU A 349 -8.70 39.86 27.09
C LEU A 349 -9.41 40.73 28.14
N MET A 350 -9.68 40.19 29.34
CA MET A 350 -10.26 40.96 30.45
C MET A 350 -9.37 42.14 30.83
N GLU A 351 -8.06 41.90 31.01
CA GLU A 351 -7.08 42.95 31.33
C GLU A 351 -6.98 44.00 30.21
N ALA A 352 -6.93 43.57 28.95
CA ALA A 352 -6.82 44.48 27.81
C ALA A 352 -8.08 45.34 27.59
N VAL A 353 -9.27 44.78 27.82
CA VAL A 353 -10.54 45.51 27.76
C VAL A 353 -10.66 46.48 28.94
N GLU A 354 -10.35 46.06 30.17
CA GLU A 354 -10.40 46.94 31.35
C GLU A 354 -9.44 48.14 31.22
N GLN A 355 -8.22 47.92 30.68
CA GLN A 355 -7.27 49.00 30.40
C GLN A 355 -7.73 50.00 29.31
N LYS A 356 -8.49 49.54 28.30
CA LYS A 356 -8.97 50.40 27.20
C LYS A 356 -10.32 51.06 27.49
N ALA A 357 -11.20 50.40 28.25
CA ALA A 357 -12.50 50.95 28.65
C ALA A 357 -12.40 51.90 29.85
N GLY A 358 -11.40 51.73 30.72
CA GLY A 358 -11.25 52.50 31.97
C GLY A 358 -12.18 52.06 33.09
N GLU A 359 -13.10 51.13 32.82
CA GLU A 359 -14.01 50.49 33.77
C GLU A 359 -13.95 48.96 33.60
N LYS A 360 -14.25 48.23 34.68
CA LYS A 360 -14.26 46.77 34.66
C LYS A 360 -15.43 46.24 33.82
N PRO A 361 -15.22 45.23 32.94
CA PRO A 361 -16.30 44.60 32.18
C PRO A 361 -17.50 44.17 33.03
N ASP A 362 -18.71 44.54 32.58
CA ASP A 362 -19.97 44.09 33.17
C ASP A 362 -20.31 42.66 32.74
N ALA A 363 -21.35 42.06 33.33
CA ALA A 363 -21.77 40.70 33.00
C ALA A 363 -22.11 40.51 31.50
N PHE A 364 -22.49 41.59 30.80
CA PHE A 364 -22.75 41.60 29.37
C PHE A 364 -21.45 41.52 28.55
N ALA A 365 -20.45 42.34 28.88
CA ALA A 365 -19.12 42.25 28.28
C ALA A 365 -18.42 40.92 28.62
N GLU A 366 -18.56 40.42 29.85
CA GLU A 366 -17.95 39.16 30.30
C GLU A 366 -18.40 37.95 29.46
N ALA A 367 -19.68 37.90 29.04
CA ALA A 367 -20.20 36.85 28.16
C ALA A 367 -19.56 36.88 26.74
N SER A 368 -19.30 38.08 26.22
CA SER A 368 -18.65 38.27 24.92
C SER A 368 -17.16 37.97 24.98
N ILE A 369 -16.48 38.42 26.04
CA ILE A 369 -15.05 38.13 26.28
C ILE A 369 -14.82 36.62 26.47
N LYS A 370 -15.70 35.92 27.19
CA LYS A 370 -15.70 34.44 27.29
C LYS A 370 -15.94 33.71 25.97
N THR A 371 -16.44 34.39 24.93
CA THR A 371 -16.68 33.80 23.61
C THR A 371 -15.51 34.07 22.67
N ALA A 372 -14.94 35.27 22.71
CA ALA A 372 -13.66 35.58 22.06
C ALA A 372 -12.50 34.72 22.60
N ALA A 373 -12.40 34.54 23.94
CA ALA A 373 -11.36 33.70 24.55
C ALA A 373 -11.41 32.23 24.11
N TYR A 374 -12.62 31.69 23.89
CA TYR A 374 -12.83 30.35 23.37
C TYR A 374 -12.46 30.25 21.89
N ALA A 375 -12.83 31.24 21.07
CA ALA A 375 -12.38 31.30 19.68
C ALA A 375 -10.85 31.35 19.59
N VAL A 376 -10.19 32.17 20.42
CA VAL A 376 -8.72 32.25 20.52
C VAL A 376 -8.09 30.90 20.86
N SER A 377 -8.62 30.13 21.82
CA SER A 377 -8.05 28.80 22.13
C SER A 377 -8.19 27.80 20.97
N GLN A 378 -9.25 27.90 20.16
CA GLN A 378 -9.37 27.09 18.94
C GLN A 378 -8.40 27.54 17.84
N LEU A 379 -8.24 28.86 17.62
CA LEU A 379 -7.32 29.43 16.62
C LEU A 379 -5.86 29.09 16.93
N VAL A 380 -5.43 29.22 18.19
CA VAL A 380 -4.08 28.88 18.65
C VAL A 380 -3.80 27.39 18.42
N ARG A 381 -4.73 26.50 18.82
CA ARG A 381 -4.67 25.05 18.57
C ARG A 381 -4.53 24.71 17.09
N LYS A 382 -5.20 25.46 16.20
CA LYS A 382 -5.11 25.30 14.73
C LYS A 382 -3.95 26.06 14.07
N ARG A 383 -3.22 26.88 14.82
CA ARG A 383 -2.23 27.86 14.33
C ARG A 383 -2.78 28.81 13.26
N ALA A 384 -4.07 29.12 13.34
CA ALA A 384 -4.71 30.17 12.57
C ALA A 384 -4.26 31.53 13.13
N LEU A 385 -3.05 31.95 12.76
CA LEU A 385 -2.33 33.12 13.27
C LEU A 385 -2.44 34.32 12.29
N GLY A 386 -3.51 34.38 11.50
CA GLY A 386 -3.76 35.47 10.55
C GLY A 386 -4.30 36.72 11.22
N GLU A 387 -3.61 37.86 11.09
CA GLU A 387 -4.02 39.15 11.68
C GLU A 387 -5.46 39.53 11.33
N ARG A 388 -5.84 39.29 10.07
CA ARG A 388 -7.18 39.59 9.57
C ARG A 388 -8.27 38.78 10.25
N GLU A 389 -8.03 37.51 10.55
CA GLU A 389 -9.01 36.62 11.18
C GLU A 389 -9.30 37.08 12.62
N TRP A 390 -8.23 37.37 13.37
CA TRP A 390 -8.33 37.85 14.75
C TRP A 390 -9.06 39.20 14.82
N LYS A 391 -8.75 40.13 13.91
CA LYS A 391 -9.47 41.41 13.77
C LYS A 391 -10.92 41.25 13.32
N ASP A 392 -11.15 40.77 12.10
CA ASP A 392 -12.42 40.87 11.40
C ASP A 392 -13.48 39.87 11.92
N GLN A 393 -13.09 38.75 12.55
CA GLN A 393 -13.98 37.61 12.79
C GLN A 393 -14.05 37.13 14.24
N TYR A 394 -12.92 37.02 14.96
CA TYR A 394 -12.87 36.24 16.21
C TYR A 394 -12.65 37.05 17.51
N VAL A 395 -11.92 38.17 17.46
CA VAL A 395 -11.68 39.01 18.65
C VAL A 395 -12.37 40.35 18.51
N GLY A 396 -12.15 41.07 17.41
CA GLY A 396 -12.69 42.42 17.18
C GLY A 396 -14.21 42.55 17.37
N PRO A 397 -15.05 41.76 16.66
CA PRO A 397 -16.52 41.82 16.76
C PRO A 397 -17.08 41.74 18.18
N TYR A 398 -16.48 40.87 18.99
CA TYR A 398 -16.94 40.56 20.35
C TYR A 398 -16.58 41.65 21.38
N ILE A 399 -15.58 42.50 21.12
CA ILE A 399 -15.13 43.53 22.08
C ILE A 399 -15.35 44.97 21.58
N ALA A 400 -15.52 45.20 20.28
CA ALA A 400 -15.74 46.52 19.68
C ALA A 400 -16.96 47.27 20.26
N HIS A 401 -17.94 46.55 20.80
CA HIS A 401 -19.13 47.11 21.47
C HIS A 401 -18.86 47.76 22.83
N PHE A 402 -17.66 47.55 23.40
CA PHE A 402 -17.28 48.06 24.73
C PHE A 402 -16.11 49.05 24.67
N VAL A 403 -15.14 48.83 23.78
CA VAL A 403 -13.95 49.71 23.63
C VAL A 403 -13.96 50.56 22.35
N GLY A 404 -14.95 50.37 21.47
CA GLY A 404 -14.94 50.93 20.11
C GLY A 404 -14.07 50.12 19.14
N LYS A 405 -14.28 50.28 17.83
CA LYS A 405 -13.64 49.43 16.83
C LYS A 405 -12.10 49.56 16.81
N GLU A 406 -11.57 50.78 16.82
CA GLU A 406 -10.12 51.01 16.69
C GLU A 406 -9.34 50.36 17.86
N ALA A 407 -9.83 50.49 19.09
CA ALA A 407 -9.23 49.83 20.25
C ALA A 407 -9.40 48.30 20.23
N ALA A 408 -10.49 47.78 19.66
CA ALA A 408 -10.69 46.34 19.47
C ALA A 408 -9.69 45.75 18.46
N ASP A 409 -9.46 46.44 17.35
CA ASP A 409 -8.49 46.04 16.32
C ASP A 409 -7.05 46.08 16.86
N GLU A 410 -6.70 47.02 17.75
CA GLU A 410 -5.42 47.05 18.48
C GLU A 410 -5.28 45.86 19.44
N ILE A 411 -6.29 45.59 20.28
CA ILE A 411 -6.28 44.47 21.23
C ILE A 411 -6.09 43.14 20.49
N ALA A 412 -6.77 42.93 19.36
CA ALA A 412 -6.64 41.72 18.55
C ALA A 412 -5.21 41.49 18.05
N VAL A 413 -4.53 42.55 17.60
CA VAL A 413 -3.13 42.50 17.13
C VAL A 413 -2.16 42.18 18.25
N ASP A 414 -2.27 42.87 19.39
CA ASP A 414 -1.33 42.70 20.49
C ASP A 414 -1.57 41.40 21.27
N LEU A 415 -2.76 40.81 21.17
CA LEU A 415 -3.01 39.44 21.58
C LEU A 415 -2.35 38.44 20.61
N LEU A 416 -2.55 38.59 19.30
CA LEU A 416 -1.96 37.71 18.28
C LEU A 416 -0.42 37.67 18.37
N LYS A 417 0.25 38.83 18.51
CA LYS A 417 1.72 38.90 18.67
C LYS A 417 2.24 38.01 19.80
N LYS A 418 1.52 37.94 20.93
CA LYS A 418 1.90 37.10 22.09
C LYS A 418 1.81 35.61 21.73
N TRP A 419 0.73 35.20 21.07
CA TRP A 419 0.53 33.79 20.69
C TRP A 419 1.45 33.32 19.55
N VAL A 420 1.80 34.18 18.60
CA VAL A 420 2.83 33.89 17.57
C VAL A 420 4.19 33.61 18.21
N ALA A 421 4.58 34.36 19.24
CA ALA A 421 5.82 34.11 19.97
C ALA A 421 5.80 32.76 20.71
N VAL A 422 4.65 32.39 21.29
CA VAL A 422 4.46 31.10 21.99
C VAL A 422 4.55 29.91 21.01
N ASP A 423 3.93 29.98 19.82
CA ASP A 423 4.06 28.89 18.85
C ASP A 423 5.50 28.76 18.31
N LYS A 424 6.20 29.87 18.09
CA LYS A 424 7.58 29.83 17.57
C LYS A 424 8.55 29.09 18.51
N GLU A 425 8.41 29.27 19.82
CA GLU A 425 9.25 28.57 20.81
C GLU A 425 8.87 27.09 20.95
N ARG A 426 7.58 26.74 20.82
CA ARG A 426 7.07 25.35 20.93
C ARG A 426 7.57 24.39 19.82
N ASN A 427 8.27 24.84 18.76
CA ASN A 427 8.36 24.11 17.48
C ASN A 427 9.70 24.10 16.71
N ARG A 428 10.86 24.35 17.35
CA ARG A 428 12.15 24.42 16.65
C ARG A 428 12.76 23.04 16.28
N VAL A 429 13.49 22.96 15.17
CA VAL A 429 14.22 21.76 14.70
C VAL A 429 15.69 22.12 14.38
N GLU A 430 16.62 21.17 14.57
CA GLU A 430 18.06 21.33 14.30
C GLU A 430 18.51 20.66 12.99
N GLY A 431 19.54 21.22 12.34
CA GLY A 431 20.37 20.51 11.37
C GLY A 431 20.01 20.63 9.88
N ALA A 432 19.21 21.63 9.48
CA ALA A 432 19.10 22.02 8.08
C ALA A 432 20.29 22.92 7.67
N ASP A 433 20.78 22.79 6.44
CA ASP A 433 21.51 23.88 5.78
C ASP A 433 20.46 24.94 5.39
N ASP A 434 20.66 26.23 5.72
CA ASP A 434 19.74 27.30 5.31
C ASP A 434 19.89 27.56 3.78
N ASP A 435 18.83 27.23 3.01
CA ASP A 435 18.83 27.14 1.54
C ASP A 435 18.83 28.50 0.81
N ASP A 436 19.04 29.59 1.56
CA ASP A 436 18.95 30.99 1.12
C ASP A 436 20.25 31.50 0.50
N ASP A 437 21.39 30.85 0.76
CA ASP A 437 22.74 31.23 0.30
C ASP A 437 23.12 30.72 -1.11
N GLU A 438 22.28 29.94 -1.81
CA GLU A 438 22.61 29.41 -3.14
C GLU A 438 22.31 30.40 -4.29
N GLU A 439 23.27 30.64 -5.18
CA GLU A 439 23.12 31.50 -6.37
C GLU A 439 22.31 30.80 -7.47
N GLY A 440 21.22 31.43 -7.94
CA GLY A 440 20.47 30.97 -9.11
C GLY A 440 19.03 31.49 -9.18
N GLU A 441 18.44 31.52 -10.38
CA GLU A 441 17.03 31.91 -10.58
C GLU A 441 16.11 30.89 -9.90
N VAL A 442 15.35 31.35 -8.89
CA VAL A 442 14.32 30.56 -8.20
C VAL A 442 13.16 30.34 -9.16
N LEU A 443 12.83 29.06 -9.41
CA LEU A 443 11.71 28.67 -10.25
C LEU A 443 10.43 28.50 -9.42
N ILE A 444 10.55 27.87 -8.25
CA ILE A 444 9.47 27.70 -7.27
C ILE A 444 10.06 27.88 -5.87
N ASP A 445 9.42 28.70 -5.04
CA ASP A 445 9.54 28.67 -3.58
C ASP A 445 8.14 28.88 -3.00
N LEU A 446 7.56 27.84 -2.41
CA LEU A 446 6.23 27.89 -1.80
C LEU A 446 6.15 26.98 -0.56
N PRO A 447 5.51 27.44 0.54
CA PRO A 447 5.16 26.58 1.66
C PRO A 447 3.90 25.76 1.34
N PHE A 448 3.94 24.45 1.55
CA PHE A 448 2.80 23.57 1.32
C PHE A 448 2.73 22.40 2.31
N SER A 449 1.54 21.83 2.43
CA SER A 449 1.29 20.54 3.05
C SER A 449 0.74 19.59 1.99
N LEU A 450 1.32 18.40 1.85
CA LEU A 450 0.81 17.37 0.94
C LEU A 450 0.15 16.26 1.76
N ALA A 451 -1.18 16.30 1.82
CA ALA A 451 -1.98 15.17 2.27
C ALA A 451 -2.54 14.42 1.06
N TYR A 452 -2.25 13.12 0.93
CA TYR A 452 -2.94 12.27 -0.03
C TYR A 452 -4.06 11.54 0.71
N GLY A 453 -5.30 12.03 0.57
CA GLY A 453 -6.51 11.43 1.13
C GLY A 453 -6.50 11.18 2.64
N GLY A 454 -5.99 12.12 3.44
CA GLY A 454 -5.87 11.98 4.90
C GLY A 454 -4.51 11.44 5.37
N LEU A 455 -3.74 10.77 4.51
CA LEU A 455 -2.33 10.49 4.80
C LEU A 455 -1.50 11.75 4.59
N LEU A 456 -1.11 12.42 5.69
CA LEU A 456 -0.19 13.56 5.63
C LEU A 456 1.21 13.04 5.29
N LEU A 457 1.65 13.29 4.06
CA LEU A 457 2.95 12.90 3.51
C LEU A 457 3.99 13.98 3.78
N LEU A 458 3.61 15.25 3.58
CA LEU A 458 4.41 16.43 3.90
C LEU A 458 3.58 17.42 4.72
N ASN A 459 4.17 18.00 5.75
CA ASN A 459 3.54 18.91 6.70
C ASN A 459 4.30 20.24 6.76
N HIS A 460 3.66 21.34 6.36
CA HIS A 460 4.17 22.72 6.39
C HIS A 460 5.66 22.81 6.01
N THR A 461 5.99 22.39 4.78
CA THR A 461 7.34 22.31 4.25
C THR A 461 7.47 23.17 2.99
N ALA A 462 8.67 23.63 2.65
CA ALA A 462 8.89 24.43 1.44
C ALA A 462 9.23 23.54 0.24
N LEU A 463 8.60 23.78 -0.92
CA LEU A 463 9.07 23.31 -2.21
C LEU A 463 9.99 24.39 -2.81
N LYS A 464 11.30 24.25 -2.61
CA LYS A 464 12.32 25.11 -3.22
C LYS A 464 12.91 24.40 -4.44
N LEU A 465 12.83 25.05 -5.60
CA LEU A 465 13.38 24.56 -6.87
C LEU A 465 13.99 25.72 -7.66
N ARG A 466 15.21 25.54 -8.15
CA ARG A 466 15.97 26.50 -8.97
C ARG A 466 16.01 26.05 -10.43
N LYS A 467 16.15 27.01 -11.34
CA LYS A 467 16.07 26.82 -12.80
C LYS A 467 17.29 26.08 -13.35
N GLY A 468 17.08 25.00 -14.12
CA GLY A 468 18.15 24.18 -14.70
C GLY A 468 18.85 23.19 -13.75
N HIS A 469 18.43 23.13 -12.48
CA HIS A 469 18.92 22.14 -11.52
C HIS A 469 18.26 20.76 -11.72
N ARG A 470 18.93 19.70 -11.26
CA ARG A 470 18.47 18.31 -11.38
C ARG A 470 18.40 17.65 -10.01
N TYR A 471 17.19 17.57 -9.48
CA TYR A 471 16.88 17.13 -8.13
C TYR A 471 16.57 15.63 -8.09
N GLY A 472 17.41 14.84 -7.41
CA GLY A 472 17.09 13.44 -7.08
C GLY A 472 16.25 13.36 -5.81
N ILE A 473 15.13 12.64 -5.82
CA ILE A 473 14.26 12.51 -4.64
C ILE A 473 14.56 11.20 -3.90
N CYS A 474 15.17 11.33 -2.72
CA CYS A 474 15.52 10.21 -1.85
C CYS A 474 14.57 10.10 -0.66
N GLY A 475 14.31 8.87 -0.23
CA GLY A 475 13.42 8.58 0.90
C GLY A 475 12.95 7.13 0.89
N ALA A 476 12.42 6.68 2.03
CA ALA A 476 11.90 5.32 2.19
C ALA A 476 10.80 4.97 1.17
N ASN A 477 10.57 3.68 0.93
CA ASN A 477 9.44 3.23 0.14
C ASN A 477 8.13 3.51 0.88
N GLY A 478 7.11 4.01 0.16
CA GLY A 478 5.86 4.50 0.74
C GLY A 478 5.90 5.91 1.36
N CYS A 479 7.03 6.64 1.35
CA CYS A 479 7.08 8.00 1.93
C CYS A 479 6.37 9.10 1.11
N GLY A 480 5.86 8.77 -0.08
CA GLY A 480 5.10 9.70 -0.94
C GLY A 480 5.82 10.28 -2.15
N LYS A 481 7.03 9.79 -2.51
CA LYS A 481 7.86 10.31 -3.62
C LYS A 481 7.07 10.53 -4.92
N SER A 482 6.57 9.47 -5.55
CA SER A 482 5.80 9.53 -6.80
C SER A 482 4.46 10.28 -6.63
N THR A 483 3.92 10.33 -5.41
CA THR A 483 2.71 11.11 -5.09
C THR A 483 2.97 12.62 -5.19
N LEU A 484 4.16 13.09 -4.83
CA LEU A 484 4.55 14.49 -5.02
C LEU A 484 4.65 14.85 -6.50
N LEU A 485 5.30 14.02 -7.35
CA LEU A 485 5.35 14.26 -8.79
C LEU A 485 3.93 14.31 -9.40
N LYS A 486 3.07 13.36 -9.04
CA LYS A 486 1.66 13.35 -9.51
C LYS A 486 0.87 14.56 -8.99
N ALA A 487 1.15 15.09 -7.81
CA ALA A 487 0.52 16.31 -7.28
C ALA A 487 1.01 17.58 -8.00
N ILE A 488 2.32 17.70 -8.26
CA ILE A 488 2.92 18.80 -9.05
C ILE A 488 2.33 18.81 -10.47
N ASN A 489 2.36 17.66 -11.16
CA ASN A 489 1.87 17.53 -12.54
C ASN A 489 0.36 17.85 -12.69
N ARG A 490 -0.42 17.60 -11.65
CA ARG A 490 -1.87 17.91 -11.60
C ARG A 490 -2.18 19.31 -11.06
N LYS A 491 -1.17 20.12 -10.72
CA LYS A 491 -1.29 21.40 -10.00
C LYS A 491 -2.21 21.31 -8.77
N GLN A 492 -2.05 20.23 -8.00
CA GLN A 492 -2.80 19.95 -6.76
C GLN A 492 -2.09 20.45 -5.49
N ILE A 493 -1.03 21.25 -5.66
CA ILE A 493 -0.34 21.94 -4.56
C ILE A 493 -0.87 23.37 -4.54
N ASP A 494 -1.30 23.82 -3.36
CA ASP A 494 -1.80 25.18 -3.18
C ASP A 494 -0.70 26.22 -3.44
N GLY A 495 -1.06 27.36 -4.04
CA GLY A 495 -0.12 28.38 -4.48
C GLY A 495 0.83 27.99 -5.63
N PHE A 496 0.68 26.82 -6.26
CA PHE A 496 1.59 26.41 -7.36
C PHE A 496 1.41 27.29 -8.61
N PRO A 497 2.49 27.89 -9.18
CA PRO A 497 2.36 28.84 -10.29
C PRO A 497 1.67 28.29 -11.55
N GLU A 498 0.71 29.04 -12.09
CA GLU A 498 -0.01 28.66 -13.31
C GLU A 498 0.87 28.70 -14.57
N ASP A 499 1.83 29.63 -14.63
CA ASP A 499 2.72 29.81 -15.79
C ASP A 499 3.70 28.64 -16.01
N ILE A 500 4.11 27.95 -14.93
CA ILE A 500 5.11 26.88 -14.99
C ILE A 500 4.52 25.65 -15.68
N LYS A 501 5.17 25.20 -16.74
CA LYS A 501 4.79 23.97 -17.45
C LYS A 501 5.57 22.79 -16.89
N ALA A 502 4.85 21.88 -16.27
CA ALA A 502 5.35 20.57 -15.86
C ALA A 502 4.94 19.49 -16.87
N ALA A 503 5.83 18.54 -17.16
CA ALA A 503 5.48 17.28 -17.81
C ALA A 503 5.95 16.09 -16.98
N TYR A 504 5.02 15.18 -16.69
CA TYR A 504 5.27 13.89 -16.07
C TYR A 504 5.39 12.79 -17.13
N VAL A 505 6.45 12.00 -17.00
CA VAL A 505 6.85 10.99 -18.00
C VAL A 505 6.60 9.59 -17.41
N GLU A 506 5.40 9.07 -17.64
CA GLU A 506 5.02 7.69 -17.32
C GLU A 506 5.27 6.74 -18.50
N HIS A 507 5.50 5.46 -18.21
CA HIS A 507 5.66 4.41 -19.23
C HIS A 507 4.32 3.93 -19.82
N ASP A 508 3.21 4.32 -19.17
CA ASP A 508 1.85 3.80 -19.37
C ASP A 508 1.18 4.31 -20.66
N ILE A 509 1.75 3.95 -21.82
CA ILE A 509 0.99 3.85 -23.07
C ILE A 509 0.37 2.44 -23.12
N GLU A 510 -0.66 2.25 -22.29
CA GLU A 510 -1.52 1.07 -22.20
C GLU A 510 -2.98 1.46 -22.51
N GLY A 511 -3.54 0.98 -23.62
CA GLY A 511 -4.91 1.27 -24.05
C GLY A 511 -5.14 0.92 -25.54
N ASP A 512 -6.37 0.53 -25.88
CA ASP A 512 -6.87 -0.12 -27.12
C ASP A 512 -6.59 0.54 -28.50
N GLU A 513 -5.69 1.51 -28.62
CA GLU A 513 -5.47 2.36 -29.81
C GLU A 513 -4.72 1.65 -30.96
N SER A 514 -5.35 0.59 -31.47
CA SER A 514 -4.91 -0.27 -32.57
C SER A 514 -4.92 0.45 -33.92
N GLY A 515 -3.88 1.26 -34.17
CA GLY A 515 -3.60 1.83 -35.49
C GLY A 515 -2.81 3.14 -35.49
N ILE A 516 -2.76 3.86 -34.37
CA ILE A 516 -2.12 5.18 -34.30
C ILE A 516 -0.60 5.06 -34.45
N THR A 517 0.00 6.00 -35.20
CA THR A 517 1.44 6.09 -35.46
C THR A 517 2.15 7.03 -34.49
N VAL A 518 3.48 6.96 -34.39
CA VAL A 518 4.26 7.84 -33.50
C VAL A 518 4.06 9.32 -33.83
N CYS A 519 4.10 9.68 -35.11
CA CYS A 519 3.89 11.06 -35.56
C CYS A 519 2.45 11.53 -35.29
N GLN A 520 1.46 10.67 -35.50
CA GLN A 520 0.06 11.02 -35.28
C GLN A 520 -0.24 11.25 -33.78
N LEU A 521 0.30 10.43 -32.87
CA LEU A 521 0.14 10.61 -31.42
C LEU A 521 0.64 11.99 -30.92
N MET A 522 1.65 12.56 -31.58
CA MET A 522 2.17 13.90 -31.22
C MET A 522 1.36 15.05 -31.84
N LEU A 523 0.67 14.80 -32.95
CA LEU A 523 -0.23 15.77 -33.61
C LEU A 523 -1.60 15.83 -32.95
N ASP A 524 -2.11 14.69 -32.46
CA ASP A 524 -3.41 14.57 -31.80
C ASP A 524 -3.38 15.00 -30.31
N GLU A 525 -2.20 15.33 -29.75
CA GLU A 525 -1.99 15.81 -28.37
C GLU A 525 -2.27 17.32 -28.24
N PRO A 526 -3.38 17.78 -27.62
CA PRO A 526 -3.83 19.18 -27.69
C PRO A 526 -2.90 20.21 -27.02
N ARG A 527 -1.89 19.76 -26.27
CA ARG A 527 -0.87 20.60 -25.61
C ARG A 527 0.35 20.87 -26.50
N ILE A 528 0.46 20.22 -27.66
CA ILE A 528 1.52 20.45 -28.63
C ILE A 528 1.00 21.43 -29.69
N ASN A 529 1.63 22.60 -29.77
CA ASN A 529 1.42 23.57 -30.85
C ASN A 529 2.68 23.59 -31.72
N ALA A 530 2.83 22.53 -32.53
CA ALA A 530 3.94 22.31 -33.46
C ALA A 530 3.39 21.74 -34.77
N THR A 531 4.01 22.11 -35.89
CA THR A 531 3.68 21.53 -37.20
C THR A 531 4.17 20.09 -37.32
N GLU A 532 3.59 19.30 -38.24
CA GLU A 532 4.08 17.94 -38.54
C GLU A 532 5.58 17.94 -38.86
N LYS A 533 6.08 18.98 -39.52
CA LYS A 533 7.52 19.09 -39.77
C LYS A 533 8.32 19.20 -38.47
N GLU A 534 7.94 20.09 -37.55
CA GLU A 534 8.63 20.23 -36.25
C GLU A 534 8.52 18.97 -35.39
N VAL A 535 7.42 18.23 -35.48
CA VAL A 535 7.23 16.91 -34.86
C VAL A 535 8.21 15.88 -35.44
N ARG A 536 8.34 15.82 -36.78
CA ARG A 536 9.25 14.88 -37.47
C ARG A 536 10.72 15.25 -37.30
N ASP A 537 11.07 16.54 -37.34
CA ASP A 537 12.41 17.06 -37.08
C ASP A 537 12.85 16.71 -35.62
N MET A 538 11.96 16.87 -34.63
CA MET A 538 12.19 16.47 -33.22
C MET A 538 12.28 14.95 -33.04
N LEU A 539 11.47 14.17 -33.75
CA LEU A 539 11.58 12.71 -33.74
C LEU A 539 12.92 12.25 -34.33
N GLU A 540 13.44 12.90 -35.37
CA GLU A 540 14.76 12.60 -35.93
C GLU A 540 15.90 12.96 -34.95
N GLU A 541 15.84 14.12 -34.27
CA GLU A 541 16.77 14.48 -33.18
C GLU A 541 16.80 13.41 -32.06
N MET A 542 15.64 12.84 -31.74
CA MET A 542 15.48 11.79 -30.74
C MET A 542 15.83 10.37 -31.26
N GLY A 543 16.25 10.27 -32.52
CA GLY A 543 16.81 9.07 -33.15
C GLY A 543 15.82 8.21 -33.97
N PHE A 544 14.61 8.70 -34.25
CA PHE A 544 13.64 8.00 -35.10
C PHE A 544 13.92 8.31 -36.58
N SER A 545 14.40 7.31 -37.34
CA SER A 545 14.42 7.39 -38.80
C SER A 545 13.00 7.61 -39.35
N PRO A 546 12.84 8.28 -40.52
CA PRO A 546 11.51 8.59 -41.07
C PRO A 546 10.57 7.38 -41.14
N GLU A 547 11.09 6.23 -41.59
CA GLU A 547 10.40 4.94 -41.64
C GLU A 547 9.77 4.47 -40.31
N ARG A 548 10.28 4.95 -39.17
CA ARG A 548 9.81 4.62 -37.81
C ARG A 548 8.86 5.65 -37.22
N GLN A 549 8.75 6.83 -37.80
CA GLN A 549 7.83 7.88 -37.35
C GLN A 549 6.36 7.50 -37.66
N ASP A 550 6.17 6.74 -38.74
CA ASP A 550 4.86 6.25 -39.19
C ASP A 550 4.54 4.81 -38.74
N VAL A 551 5.33 4.25 -37.81
CA VAL A 551 5.11 2.93 -37.20
C VAL A 551 4.13 3.02 -36.04
N SER A 552 3.32 1.97 -35.81
CA SER A 552 2.35 1.96 -34.71
C SER A 552 3.02 1.82 -33.33
N ILE A 553 2.58 2.64 -32.38
CA ILE A 553 3.18 2.80 -31.04
C ILE A 553 3.20 1.48 -30.24
N ILE A 554 2.23 0.59 -30.48
CA ILE A 554 2.13 -0.74 -29.83
C ILE A 554 3.36 -1.61 -30.18
N SER A 555 3.96 -1.41 -31.35
CA SER A 555 5.14 -2.16 -31.81
C SER A 555 6.49 -1.56 -31.36
N LEU A 556 6.49 -0.40 -30.71
CA LEU A 556 7.69 0.17 -30.08
C LEU A 556 8.01 -0.55 -28.76
N SER A 557 9.29 -0.89 -28.54
CA SER A 557 9.74 -1.34 -27.22
C SER A 557 9.84 -0.18 -26.22
N GLY A 558 9.88 -0.49 -24.91
CA GLY A 558 9.92 0.48 -23.81
C GLY A 558 10.84 1.68 -24.04
N GLY A 559 12.13 1.45 -24.35
CA GLY A 559 13.06 2.55 -24.64
C GLY A 559 12.72 3.45 -25.83
N TRP A 560 11.94 2.97 -26.82
CA TRP A 560 11.40 3.84 -27.87
C TRP A 560 10.14 4.58 -27.38
N LYS A 561 9.26 3.94 -26.60
CA LYS A 561 8.13 4.64 -25.93
C LYS A 561 8.61 5.75 -24.99
N MET A 562 9.70 5.54 -24.24
CA MET A 562 10.33 6.58 -23.41
C MET A 562 10.85 7.75 -24.26
N ARG A 563 11.52 7.48 -25.40
CA ARG A 563 11.92 8.54 -26.35
C ARG A 563 10.71 9.31 -26.91
N VAL A 564 9.58 8.64 -27.22
CA VAL A 564 8.32 9.31 -27.60
C VAL A 564 7.83 10.22 -26.47
N ALA A 565 7.79 9.73 -25.23
CA ALA A 565 7.28 10.50 -24.09
C ALA A 565 8.16 11.72 -23.75
N LEU A 566 9.48 11.61 -23.88
CA LEU A 566 10.42 12.72 -23.76
C LEU A 566 10.29 13.73 -24.90
N ALA A 567 10.20 13.27 -26.16
CA ALA A 567 10.00 14.13 -27.32
C ALA A 567 8.69 14.93 -27.22
N ARG A 568 7.61 14.28 -26.74
CA ARG A 568 6.33 14.92 -26.42
C ARG A 568 6.50 16.04 -25.39
N ALA A 569 7.28 15.82 -24.32
CA ALA A 569 7.57 16.85 -23.32
C ALA A 569 8.41 18.01 -23.88
N MET A 570 9.34 17.74 -24.80
CA MET A 570 10.14 18.78 -25.48
C MET A 570 9.26 19.67 -26.38
N LEU A 571 8.34 19.08 -27.14
CA LEU A 571 7.40 19.81 -28.00
C LEU A 571 6.43 20.70 -27.19
N MET A 572 6.06 20.29 -25.98
CA MET A 572 5.27 21.11 -25.03
C MET A 572 6.05 22.32 -24.48
N LYS A 573 7.38 22.36 -24.65
CA LYS A 573 8.32 23.40 -24.15
C LYS A 573 8.14 23.63 -22.65
N VAL A 574 8.46 22.59 -21.87
CA VAL A 574 8.30 22.56 -20.41
C VAL A 574 9.48 23.16 -19.65
N ASP A 575 9.18 23.76 -18.49
CA ASP A 575 10.16 24.31 -17.55
C ASP A 575 10.59 23.27 -16.50
N LEU A 576 9.71 22.32 -16.19
CA LEU A 576 9.86 21.30 -15.17
C LEU A 576 9.59 19.88 -15.72
N LEU A 577 10.62 19.05 -15.79
CA LEU A 577 10.53 17.64 -16.19
C LEU A 577 10.42 16.74 -14.95
N LEU A 578 9.41 15.87 -14.90
CA LEU A 578 9.13 14.99 -13.77
C LEU A 578 9.28 13.53 -14.20
N LEU A 579 10.29 12.84 -13.65
CA LEU A 579 10.67 11.47 -14.03
C LEU A 579 10.51 10.50 -12.85
N ASP A 580 9.74 9.42 -13.06
CA ASP A 580 9.51 8.33 -12.10
C ASP A 580 10.06 7.02 -12.70
N GLU A 581 11.11 6.46 -12.11
CA GLU A 581 11.86 5.29 -12.62
C GLU A 581 12.11 5.31 -14.14
N PRO A 582 12.77 6.37 -14.67
CA PRO A 582 12.93 6.56 -16.11
C PRO A 582 13.90 5.55 -16.76
N THR A 583 14.66 4.80 -15.96
CA THR A 583 15.57 3.73 -16.39
C THR A 583 14.85 2.40 -16.66
N ASN A 584 13.61 2.23 -16.22
CA ASN A 584 12.83 1.01 -16.48
C ASN A 584 12.63 0.77 -17.99
N HIS A 585 12.68 -0.51 -18.39
CA HIS A 585 12.49 -0.97 -19.77
C HIS A 585 13.44 -0.34 -20.83
N LEU A 586 14.52 0.31 -20.38
CA LEU A 586 15.63 0.78 -21.22
C LEU A 586 16.72 -0.28 -21.36
N ASP A 587 17.46 -0.24 -22.46
CA ASP A 587 18.77 -0.90 -22.56
C ASP A 587 19.90 0.05 -22.10
N VAL A 588 21.08 -0.50 -21.82
CA VAL A 588 22.24 0.26 -21.31
C VAL A 588 22.62 1.44 -22.22
N GLN A 589 22.43 1.30 -23.53
CA GLN A 589 22.69 2.36 -24.51
C GLN A 589 21.65 3.49 -24.41
N SER A 590 20.37 3.17 -24.21
CA SER A 590 19.31 4.15 -23.98
C SER A 590 19.42 4.82 -22.61
N VAL A 591 19.88 4.11 -21.57
CA VAL A 591 20.20 4.72 -20.26
C VAL A 591 21.34 5.74 -20.39
N HIS A 592 22.44 5.39 -21.06
CA HIS A 592 23.56 6.32 -21.27
C HIS A 592 23.13 7.55 -22.08
N TRP A 593 22.39 7.33 -23.17
CA TRP A 593 21.79 8.42 -23.96
C TRP A 593 20.89 9.33 -23.11
N LEU A 594 20.07 8.76 -22.22
CA LEU A 594 19.21 9.53 -21.32
C LEU A 594 20.03 10.33 -20.29
N GLN A 595 21.09 9.75 -19.73
CA GLN A 595 21.99 10.50 -18.83
C GLN A 595 22.61 11.70 -19.53
N ASP A 596 23.10 11.53 -20.76
CA ASP A 596 23.75 12.61 -21.52
C ASP A 596 22.75 13.67 -21.98
N TYR A 597 21.54 13.26 -22.36
CA TYR A 597 20.42 14.16 -22.63
C TYR A 597 20.06 15.00 -21.39
N LEU A 598 19.90 14.39 -20.21
CA LEU A 598 19.58 15.14 -18.99
C LEU A 598 20.74 16.05 -18.53
N LYS A 599 22.00 15.69 -18.83
CA LYS A 599 23.17 16.58 -18.59
C LYS A 599 23.20 17.77 -19.55
N SER A 600 22.77 17.61 -20.81
CA SER A 600 22.79 18.70 -21.81
C SER A 600 21.69 19.74 -21.58
N GLN A 601 20.56 19.35 -20.97
CA GLN A 601 19.49 20.25 -20.58
C GLN A 601 19.89 21.13 -19.39
N THR A 602 20.47 22.30 -19.70
CA THR A 602 20.88 23.33 -18.71
C THR A 602 19.78 24.35 -18.39
N ARG A 603 18.67 24.35 -19.14
CA ARG A 603 17.58 25.33 -19.01
C ARG A 603 16.30 24.79 -18.38
N VAL A 604 16.13 23.46 -18.37
CA VAL A 604 14.93 22.77 -17.86
C VAL A 604 15.26 22.17 -16.50
N THR A 605 14.47 22.46 -15.47
CA THR A 605 14.63 21.83 -14.16
C THR A 605 14.08 20.41 -14.21
N SER A 606 14.77 19.45 -13.60
CA SER A 606 14.31 18.05 -13.54
C SER A 606 14.14 17.59 -12.09
N MET A 607 13.05 16.87 -11.80
CA MET A 607 12.87 16.10 -10.57
C MET A 607 12.83 14.61 -10.92
N ILE A 608 13.68 13.82 -10.27
CA ILE A 608 13.99 12.45 -10.66
C ILE A 608 13.81 11.52 -9.46
N ILE A 609 12.99 10.48 -9.62
CA ILE A 609 12.99 9.29 -8.77
C ILE A 609 13.66 8.18 -9.56
N SER A 610 14.68 7.53 -8.98
CA SER A 610 15.17 6.26 -9.49
C SER A 610 15.73 5.36 -8.40
N HIS A 611 15.56 4.04 -8.57
CA HIS A 611 16.24 3.00 -7.81
C HIS A 611 17.66 2.68 -8.34
N ASP A 612 18.08 3.27 -9.47
CA ASP A 612 19.45 3.20 -9.98
C ASP A 612 20.33 4.30 -9.34
N SER A 613 21.16 3.90 -8.39
CA SER A 613 22.10 4.79 -7.71
C SER A 613 23.18 5.35 -8.64
N GLY A 614 23.60 4.61 -9.66
CA GLY A 614 24.56 5.07 -10.67
C GLY A 614 23.96 6.14 -11.59
N PHE A 615 22.68 6.01 -11.94
CA PHE A 615 21.94 7.05 -12.66
C PHE A 615 21.78 8.33 -11.83
N LEU A 616 21.40 8.22 -10.55
CA LEU A 616 21.31 9.37 -9.65
C LEU A 616 22.66 10.07 -9.45
N ASP A 617 23.75 9.30 -9.27
CA ASP A 617 25.10 9.87 -9.14
C ASP A 617 25.60 10.58 -10.41
N ALA A 618 25.22 10.07 -11.59
CA ALA A 618 25.64 10.62 -12.88
C ALA A 618 24.85 11.86 -13.32
N VAL A 619 23.61 12.04 -12.84
CA VAL A 619 22.68 13.07 -13.34
C VAL A 619 22.37 14.18 -12.33
N CYS A 620 22.18 13.86 -11.04
CA CYS A 620 21.63 14.81 -10.06
C CYS A 620 22.67 15.87 -9.59
N SER A 621 22.23 17.11 -9.45
CA SER A 621 23.01 18.22 -8.87
C SER A 621 22.71 18.46 -7.38
N ASN A 622 21.49 18.11 -6.96
CA ASN A 622 20.97 18.27 -5.60
C ASN A 622 20.14 17.03 -5.25
N ILE A 623 20.05 16.69 -3.96
CA ILE A 623 19.17 15.64 -3.43
C ILE A 623 18.09 16.27 -2.55
N ILE A 624 16.83 15.92 -2.78
CA ILE A 624 15.69 16.24 -1.90
C ILE A 624 15.40 14.99 -1.07
N HIS A 625 15.65 15.05 0.23
CA HIS A 625 15.47 13.94 1.15
C HIS A 625 14.16 14.09 1.94
N TYR A 626 13.31 13.06 1.90
CA TYR A 626 12.12 12.96 2.75
C TYR A 626 12.52 12.59 4.18
N HIS A 627 12.38 13.52 5.12
CA HIS A 627 12.62 13.27 6.54
C HIS A 627 11.47 13.81 7.41
N LYS A 628 10.94 13.00 8.33
CA LYS A 628 9.90 13.39 9.33
C LYS A 628 8.67 14.17 8.76
N LYS A 629 8.14 13.78 7.59
CA LYS A 629 7.08 14.50 6.85
C LYS A 629 7.50 15.91 6.37
N GLN A 630 8.78 16.15 6.12
CA GLN A 630 9.31 17.40 5.53
C GLN A 630 10.30 17.09 4.40
N LEU A 631 10.51 18.06 3.51
CA LEU A 631 11.57 18.04 2.49
C LEU A 631 12.83 18.69 3.08
N VAL A 632 13.96 17.99 2.99
CA VAL A 632 15.28 18.52 3.39
C VAL A 632 16.20 18.49 2.18
N TYR A 633 16.82 19.63 1.89
CA TYR A 633 17.64 19.83 0.68
C TYR A 633 19.12 19.57 0.98
N TYR A 634 19.78 18.84 0.09
CA TYR A 634 21.20 18.53 0.18
C TYR A 634 21.89 18.86 -1.15
N ARG A 635 22.98 19.64 -1.08
CA ARG A 635 23.76 20.04 -2.26
C ARG A 635 24.73 18.95 -2.69
N GLY A 636 24.66 18.53 -3.96
CA GLY A 636 25.45 17.44 -4.52
C GLY A 636 24.60 16.26 -5.02
N ASN A 637 25.28 15.25 -5.55
CA ASN A 637 24.69 13.99 -5.99
C ASN A 637 24.53 12.98 -4.83
N LEU A 638 24.08 11.76 -5.11
CA LEU A 638 23.76 10.74 -4.10
C LEU A 638 24.95 10.42 -3.20
N ALA A 639 26.16 10.34 -3.76
CA ALA A 639 27.39 10.08 -3.00
C ALA A 639 27.64 11.17 -1.93
N LYS A 640 27.54 12.45 -2.29
CA LYS A 640 27.71 13.58 -1.36
C LYS A 640 26.58 13.66 -0.32
N PHE A 641 25.37 13.28 -0.69
CA PHE A 641 24.28 13.12 0.27
C PHE A 641 24.62 12.03 1.31
N VAL A 642 25.19 10.89 0.88
CA VAL A 642 25.58 9.81 1.79
C VAL A 642 26.81 10.14 2.66
N GLU A 643 27.69 11.05 2.21
CA GLU A 643 28.72 11.65 3.07
C GLU A 643 28.10 12.49 4.21
N LYS A 644 27.13 13.37 3.90
CA LYS A 644 26.41 14.18 4.91
C LYS A 644 25.44 13.35 5.77
N TYR A 645 24.85 12.28 5.23
CA TYR A 645 23.86 11.44 5.90
C TYR A 645 24.26 9.95 5.82
N PRO A 646 25.13 9.45 6.72
CA PRO A 646 25.71 8.10 6.63
C PRO A 646 24.72 6.94 6.66
N ALA A 647 23.51 7.15 7.18
CA ALA A 647 22.43 6.17 7.15
C ALA A 647 21.85 5.93 5.73
N GLY A 648 22.15 6.83 4.77
CA GLY A 648 21.78 6.68 3.35
C GLY A 648 22.62 5.65 2.58
N LYS A 649 23.63 5.01 3.20
CA LYS A 649 24.44 3.97 2.53
C LYS A 649 23.61 2.80 1.99
N THR A 650 22.43 2.56 2.55
CA THR A 650 21.47 1.55 2.09
C THR A 650 21.02 1.75 0.63
N TYR A 651 21.05 2.97 0.09
CA TYR A 651 20.69 3.23 -1.32
C TYR A 651 21.69 2.62 -2.34
N TYR A 652 22.87 2.18 -1.91
CA TYR A 652 23.86 1.53 -2.77
C TYR A 652 23.87 -0.01 -2.68
N THR A 653 23.19 -0.60 -1.69
CA THR A 653 23.33 -2.02 -1.36
C THR A 653 22.05 -2.80 -1.61
N LEU A 654 22.15 -3.93 -2.30
CA LEU A 654 21.15 -5.01 -2.24
C LEU A 654 21.12 -5.57 -0.80
N SER A 655 20.12 -5.20 -0.01
CA SER A 655 19.98 -5.65 1.39
C SER A 655 19.24 -6.99 1.47
N ASP A 656 19.94 -8.02 1.95
CA ASP A 656 19.59 -9.46 1.85
C ASP A 656 18.47 -9.95 2.80
N GLU A 657 17.55 -9.08 3.25
CA GLU A 657 16.65 -9.38 4.38
C GLU A 657 15.17 -9.70 4.03
N VAL A 658 14.67 -9.38 2.83
CA VAL A 658 13.20 -9.20 2.64
C VAL A 658 12.45 -10.40 2.04
N VAL A 659 12.96 -11.08 1.00
CA VAL A 659 12.25 -12.20 0.35
C VAL A 659 13.20 -13.28 -0.19
N LYS A 660 13.02 -14.55 0.21
CA LYS A 660 13.65 -15.72 -0.44
C LYS A 660 12.61 -16.57 -1.17
N PHE A 661 12.80 -16.81 -2.48
CA PHE A 661 11.97 -17.75 -3.22
C PHE A 661 12.46 -19.19 -2.99
N THR A 662 11.52 -20.12 -2.80
CA THR A 662 11.77 -21.55 -2.56
C THR A 662 10.99 -22.39 -3.57
N PHE A 663 11.70 -22.94 -4.56
CA PHE A 663 11.07 -23.73 -5.62
C PHE A 663 11.04 -25.24 -5.33
N PRO A 664 9.95 -25.94 -5.69
CA PRO A 664 9.87 -27.39 -5.48
C PRO A 664 10.83 -28.14 -6.42
N SER A 665 11.49 -29.17 -5.89
CA SER A 665 12.41 -30.02 -6.64
C SER A 665 11.75 -30.62 -7.90
N PRO A 666 12.43 -30.63 -9.06
CA PRO A 666 11.90 -31.20 -10.29
C PRO A 666 11.54 -32.69 -10.18
N GLY A 667 10.53 -33.12 -10.95
CA GLY A 667 10.24 -34.56 -11.10
C GLY A 667 11.33 -35.30 -11.86
N SER A 668 11.66 -36.53 -11.44
CA SER A 668 12.71 -37.35 -12.05
C SER A 668 12.37 -37.74 -13.50
N LEU A 669 13.31 -37.50 -14.45
CA LEU A 669 13.13 -37.89 -15.85
C LEU A 669 13.60 -39.33 -16.10
N MET A 670 12.64 -40.20 -16.44
CA MET A 670 12.91 -41.61 -16.74
C MET A 670 13.95 -41.80 -17.84
N GLY A 671 15.08 -42.45 -17.53
CA GLY A 671 16.16 -42.70 -18.49
C GLY A 671 17.21 -41.59 -18.62
N VAL A 672 17.06 -40.47 -17.91
CA VAL A 672 18.06 -39.40 -17.81
C VAL A 672 18.91 -39.62 -16.55
N ARG A 673 20.06 -40.31 -16.69
CA ARG A 673 21.00 -40.58 -15.58
C ARG A 673 22.04 -39.48 -15.33
N SER A 674 22.30 -38.63 -16.33
CA SER A 674 23.17 -37.46 -16.21
C SER A 674 22.38 -36.20 -16.46
N ARG A 675 22.62 -35.17 -15.64
CA ARG A 675 22.01 -33.84 -15.77
C ARG A 675 22.39 -33.15 -17.09
N THR A 676 23.57 -33.47 -17.62
CA THR A 676 24.14 -32.91 -18.87
C THR A 676 23.58 -33.51 -20.15
N ARG A 677 22.72 -34.55 -20.08
CA ARG A 677 22.08 -35.13 -21.27
C ARG A 677 21.03 -34.14 -21.79
N ALA A 678 20.98 -33.93 -23.11
CA ALA A 678 19.92 -33.16 -23.74
C ALA A 678 18.53 -33.79 -23.45
N ILE A 679 17.59 -32.96 -22.98
CA ILE A 679 16.20 -33.32 -22.66
C ILE A 679 15.20 -32.64 -23.63
N LEU A 680 15.65 -31.60 -24.30
CA LEU A 680 14.94 -30.84 -25.33
C LEU A 680 15.96 -30.36 -26.35
N LYS A 681 15.67 -30.54 -27.64
CA LYS A 681 16.56 -30.15 -28.74
C LYS A 681 15.76 -29.59 -29.90
N MET A 682 16.21 -28.48 -30.48
CA MET A 682 15.72 -27.95 -31.75
C MET A 682 16.82 -28.14 -32.80
N THR A 683 16.45 -28.60 -33.99
CA THR A 683 17.39 -28.89 -35.07
C THR A 683 16.92 -28.22 -36.36
N ASP A 684 17.72 -27.26 -36.83
CA ASP A 684 17.67 -26.61 -38.14
C ASP A 684 16.31 -25.98 -38.45
N CYS A 685 15.72 -25.34 -37.43
CA CYS A 685 14.37 -24.82 -37.48
C CYS A 685 14.26 -23.42 -38.11
N THR A 686 13.31 -23.27 -39.02
CA THR A 686 12.90 -22.01 -39.64
C THR A 686 11.42 -21.79 -39.37
N PHE A 687 11.00 -20.53 -39.15
CA PHE A 687 9.61 -20.19 -38.89
C PHE A 687 9.23 -18.79 -39.40
N THR A 688 8.03 -18.69 -39.96
CA THR A 688 7.45 -17.51 -40.59
C THR A 688 6.02 -17.31 -40.11
N TYR A 689 5.71 -16.17 -39.49
CA TYR A 689 4.31 -15.85 -39.15
C TYR A 689 3.45 -15.69 -40.43
N PRO A 690 2.18 -16.13 -40.42
CA PRO A 690 1.28 -15.95 -41.55
C PRO A 690 1.21 -14.48 -42.01
N GLY A 691 1.46 -14.25 -43.30
CA GLY A 691 1.50 -12.90 -43.90
C GLY A 691 2.83 -12.15 -43.76
N ALA A 692 3.83 -12.68 -43.03
CA ALA A 692 5.14 -12.02 -42.92
C ALA A 692 6.01 -12.25 -44.17
N ALA A 693 6.59 -11.17 -44.71
CA ALA A 693 7.43 -11.22 -45.91
C ALA A 693 8.84 -11.81 -45.71
N LYS A 694 9.23 -12.13 -44.46
CA LYS A 694 10.52 -12.72 -44.07
C LYS A 694 10.31 -13.66 -42.87
N PRO A 695 11.08 -14.76 -42.74
CA PRO A 695 11.05 -15.61 -41.56
C PRO A 695 11.56 -14.86 -40.32
N GLN A 696 10.96 -15.11 -39.16
CA GLN A 696 11.39 -14.52 -37.87
C GLN A 696 12.53 -15.32 -37.24
N LEU A 697 12.66 -16.59 -37.59
CA LEU A 697 13.82 -17.41 -37.27
C LEU A 697 14.24 -18.25 -38.47
N TYR A 698 15.55 -18.36 -38.69
CA TYR A 698 16.15 -19.06 -39.82
C TYR A 698 17.26 -20.00 -39.37
N ASN A 699 17.10 -21.29 -39.67
CA ASN A 699 18.07 -22.36 -39.39
C ASN A 699 18.60 -22.39 -37.93
N ALA A 700 17.69 -22.27 -36.95
CA ALA A 700 18.04 -22.26 -35.54
C ALA A 700 18.20 -23.67 -34.98
N SER A 701 19.34 -23.93 -34.33
CA SER A 701 19.71 -25.22 -33.73
C SER A 701 20.20 -25.01 -32.29
N VAL A 702 19.52 -25.62 -31.29
CA VAL A 702 19.85 -25.51 -29.84
C VAL A 702 19.55 -26.80 -29.09
N ALA A 703 20.19 -27.02 -27.93
CA ALA A 703 19.91 -28.15 -27.04
C ALA A 703 19.97 -27.72 -25.57
N ILE A 704 19.09 -28.29 -24.74
CA ILE A 704 18.97 -27.98 -23.31
C ILE A 704 19.12 -29.25 -22.47
N SER A 705 19.80 -29.12 -21.34
CA SER A 705 20.02 -30.15 -20.33
C SER A 705 19.44 -29.74 -18.97
N LEU A 706 19.30 -30.67 -18.01
CA LEU A 706 18.89 -30.36 -16.62
C LEU A 706 19.92 -29.51 -15.84
N SER A 707 21.09 -29.27 -16.43
CA SER A 707 22.14 -28.37 -15.93
C SER A 707 22.21 -27.04 -16.66
N SER A 708 21.44 -26.84 -17.74
CA SER A 708 21.53 -25.62 -18.56
C SER A 708 20.97 -24.41 -17.82
N ARG A 709 21.63 -23.27 -18.04
CA ARG A 709 21.37 -21.96 -17.44
C ARG A 709 21.54 -20.90 -18.53
N VAL A 710 20.47 -20.64 -19.26
CA VAL A 710 20.52 -19.94 -20.56
C VAL A 710 19.96 -18.52 -20.45
N GLY A 711 20.77 -17.52 -20.81
CA GLY A 711 20.31 -16.15 -21.05
C GLY A 711 20.11 -15.91 -22.56
N VAL A 712 18.90 -15.57 -22.97
CA VAL A 712 18.56 -15.26 -24.37
C VAL A 712 18.56 -13.74 -24.55
N VAL A 713 19.58 -13.23 -25.22
CA VAL A 713 19.84 -11.80 -25.40
C VAL A 713 19.79 -11.40 -26.87
N GLY A 714 19.53 -10.12 -27.14
CA GLY A 714 19.42 -9.58 -28.48
C GLY A 714 18.44 -8.40 -28.53
N PRO A 715 18.50 -7.59 -29.61
CA PRO A 715 17.62 -6.43 -29.75
C PRO A 715 16.14 -6.83 -29.85
N ASN A 716 15.25 -5.90 -29.48
CA ASN A 716 13.81 -6.13 -29.53
C ASN A 716 13.36 -6.39 -30.98
N GLY A 717 12.44 -7.34 -31.16
CA GLY A 717 12.01 -7.82 -32.48
C GLY A 717 12.93 -8.84 -33.16
N ALA A 718 14.11 -9.17 -32.61
CA ALA A 718 15.07 -10.07 -33.27
C ALA A 718 14.66 -11.55 -33.37
N GLY A 719 13.58 -11.97 -32.70
CA GLY A 719 13.08 -13.36 -32.66
C GLY A 719 13.14 -14.04 -31.28
N LYS A 720 13.53 -13.34 -30.19
CA LYS A 720 13.71 -13.88 -28.83
C LYS A 720 12.51 -14.74 -28.37
N SER A 721 11.31 -14.16 -28.25
CA SER A 721 10.13 -14.90 -27.79
C SER A 721 9.60 -15.91 -28.83
N THR A 722 9.89 -15.72 -30.12
CA THR A 722 9.58 -16.71 -31.18
C THR A 722 10.41 -17.98 -31.01
N LEU A 723 11.68 -17.85 -30.61
CA LEU A 723 12.57 -18.98 -30.31
C LEU A 723 11.99 -19.81 -29.16
N ILE A 724 11.52 -19.14 -28.12
CA ILE A 724 10.86 -19.78 -26.98
C ILE A 724 9.54 -20.45 -27.40
N LYS A 725 8.70 -19.81 -28.22
CA LYS A 725 7.41 -20.39 -28.67
C LYS A 725 7.57 -21.66 -29.52
N LEU A 726 8.60 -21.74 -30.36
CA LEU A 726 8.96 -22.98 -31.07
C LEU A 726 9.44 -24.06 -30.09
N LEU A 727 10.28 -23.65 -29.13
CA LEU A 727 10.91 -24.53 -28.16
C LEU A 727 9.93 -25.09 -27.10
N THR A 728 8.89 -24.34 -26.74
CA THR A 728 7.81 -24.77 -25.82
C THR A 728 6.65 -25.49 -26.52
N GLY A 729 6.62 -25.52 -27.86
CA GLY A 729 5.56 -26.18 -28.65
C GLY A 729 4.26 -25.37 -28.78
N GLU A 730 4.34 -24.04 -28.70
CA GLU A 730 3.20 -23.13 -28.96
C GLU A 730 3.03 -22.81 -30.44
N THR A 731 4.14 -22.74 -31.17
CA THR A 731 4.19 -22.65 -32.64
C THR A 731 4.96 -23.84 -33.19
N LEU A 732 4.52 -24.38 -34.33
CA LEU A 732 5.28 -25.39 -35.07
C LEU A 732 6.25 -24.69 -36.05
N PRO A 733 7.45 -25.22 -36.30
CA PRO A 733 8.37 -24.68 -37.30
C PRO A 733 7.95 -25.07 -38.73
N ASP A 734 8.26 -24.22 -39.71
CA ASP A 734 8.02 -24.47 -41.14
C ASP A 734 8.94 -25.59 -41.67
N THR A 735 10.19 -25.61 -41.19
CA THR A 735 11.21 -26.61 -41.51
C THR A 735 12.01 -27.00 -40.27
N GLY A 736 12.72 -28.13 -40.31
CA GLY A 736 13.50 -28.63 -39.16
C GLY A 736 12.64 -29.44 -38.19
N ARG A 737 13.12 -29.67 -36.97
CA ARG A 737 12.35 -30.39 -35.94
C ARG A 737 12.72 -30.06 -34.49
N VAL A 738 11.74 -30.18 -33.61
CA VAL A 738 11.88 -30.10 -32.14
C VAL A 738 11.70 -31.49 -31.53
N GLU A 739 12.70 -31.96 -30.77
CA GLU A 739 12.76 -33.26 -30.11
C GLU A 739 12.62 -33.05 -28.58
N LYS A 740 11.49 -33.45 -28.00
CA LYS A 740 11.17 -33.32 -26.56
C LYS A 740 11.21 -34.68 -25.85
N HIS A 741 11.66 -34.72 -24.60
CA HIS A 741 11.59 -35.92 -23.76
C HIS A 741 10.15 -36.21 -23.25
N PRO A 742 9.63 -37.45 -23.36
CA PRO A 742 8.23 -37.84 -23.02
C PRO A 742 7.67 -37.53 -21.63
N ASN A 743 8.50 -37.16 -20.65
CA ASN A 743 8.08 -36.77 -19.29
C ASN A 743 8.54 -35.33 -18.92
N LEU A 744 8.99 -34.54 -19.90
CA LEU A 744 9.47 -33.17 -19.68
C LEU A 744 8.30 -32.19 -19.57
N ARG A 745 8.07 -31.69 -18.36
CA ARG A 745 7.23 -30.53 -18.08
C ARG A 745 8.07 -29.25 -18.19
N ILE A 746 7.58 -28.32 -19.00
CA ILE A 746 8.16 -26.98 -19.18
C ILE A 746 7.17 -25.99 -18.59
N ALA A 747 7.57 -25.28 -17.53
CA ALA A 747 6.87 -24.10 -17.06
C ALA A 747 7.34 -22.90 -17.89
N TYR A 748 6.42 -22.21 -18.53
CA TYR A 748 6.70 -21.01 -19.32
C TYR A 748 5.84 -19.86 -18.78
N VAL A 749 6.51 -18.76 -18.43
CA VAL A 749 5.89 -17.50 -18.01
C VAL A 749 6.13 -16.49 -19.12
N ALA A 750 5.09 -16.25 -19.92
CA ALA A 750 5.11 -15.29 -21.01
C ALA A 750 4.98 -13.85 -20.51
N GLN A 751 5.49 -12.88 -21.26
CA GLN A 751 5.40 -11.44 -20.96
C GLN A 751 3.94 -10.95 -20.76
N HIS A 752 2.95 -11.59 -21.40
CA HIS A 752 1.52 -11.27 -21.28
C HIS A 752 0.73 -12.28 -20.42
N ALA A 753 1.36 -12.94 -19.43
CA ALA A 753 0.70 -13.97 -18.63
C ALA A 753 -0.54 -13.48 -17.83
N PHE A 754 -0.70 -12.16 -17.64
CA PHE A 754 -1.85 -11.57 -16.94
C PHE A 754 -3.20 -11.88 -17.61
N HIS A 755 -3.25 -12.10 -18.93
CA HIS A 755 -4.49 -12.39 -19.67
C HIS A 755 -5.21 -13.67 -19.18
N HIS A 756 -4.49 -14.64 -18.58
CA HIS A 756 -5.10 -15.82 -17.95
C HIS A 756 -5.60 -15.57 -16.51
N ILE A 757 -5.08 -14.54 -15.84
CA ILE A 757 -5.53 -14.07 -14.52
C ILE A 757 -6.72 -13.12 -14.65
N GLU A 758 -6.75 -12.31 -15.71
CA GLU A 758 -7.83 -11.34 -16.02
C GLU A 758 -9.20 -12.01 -16.24
N GLN A 759 -9.21 -13.29 -16.62
CA GLN A 759 -10.43 -14.08 -16.75
C GLN A 759 -10.95 -14.64 -15.40
N HIS A 760 -10.17 -14.49 -14.32
CA HIS A 760 -10.43 -15.05 -12.98
C HIS A 760 -10.17 -14.04 -11.85
N VAL A 761 -10.44 -12.76 -12.14
CA VAL A 761 -10.24 -11.58 -11.27
C VAL A 761 -10.99 -11.70 -9.94
N GLU A 762 -12.09 -12.45 -9.92
CA GLU A 762 -13.00 -12.69 -8.79
C GLU A 762 -12.59 -13.84 -7.83
N LYS A 763 -11.54 -14.60 -8.16
CA LYS A 763 -11.00 -15.67 -7.30
C LYS A 763 -9.86 -15.14 -6.45
N SER A 764 -9.51 -15.81 -5.36
CA SER A 764 -8.21 -15.60 -4.69
C SER A 764 -7.09 -16.42 -5.35
N ALA A 765 -5.82 -16.10 -5.05
CA ALA A 765 -4.68 -16.80 -5.65
C ALA A 765 -4.65 -18.30 -5.34
N VAL A 766 -5.03 -18.68 -4.11
CA VAL A 766 -5.23 -20.08 -3.71
C VAL A 766 -6.33 -20.74 -4.55
N GLN A 767 -7.48 -20.07 -4.70
CA GLN A 767 -8.59 -20.59 -5.51
C GLN A 767 -8.24 -20.74 -6.99
N TYR A 768 -7.44 -19.81 -7.56
CA TYR A 768 -6.97 -19.89 -8.94
C TYR A 768 -6.05 -21.11 -9.16
N ILE A 769 -5.08 -21.37 -8.28
CA ILE A 769 -4.24 -22.58 -8.39
C ILE A 769 -5.06 -23.85 -8.18
N MET A 770 -6.02 -23.86 -7.24
CA MET A 770 -6.93 -24.99 -7.04
C MET A 770 -7.81 -25.26 -8.27
N TRP A 771 -8.33 -24.22 -8.93
CA TRP A 771 -9.09 -24.33 -10.19
C TRP A 771 -8.22 -24.85 -11.34
N ARG A 772 -7.01 -24.30 -11.50
CA ARG A 772 -6.06 -24.64 -12.59
C ARG A 772 -5.66 -26.11 -12.60
N TYR A 773 -5.59 -26.73 -11.41
CA TYR A 773 -5.15 -28.12 -11.21
C TYR A 773 -6.24 -29.05 -10.67
N GLN A 774 -7.52 -28.64 -10.70
CA GLN A 774 -8.64 -29.36 -10.09
C GLN A 774 -8.80 -30.82 -10.55
N GLU A 775 -8.43 -31.12 -11.80
CA GLU A 775 -8.53 -32.44 -12.43
C GLU A 775 -7.20 -33.24 -12.38
N GLY A 776 -6.22 -32.78 -11.60
CA GLY A 776 -4.88 -33.39 -11.54
C GLY A 776 -4.03 -33.16 -12.79
N ILE A 777 -4.46 -32.25 -13.66
CA ILE A 777 -3.78 -31.81 -14.89
C ILE A 777 -3.73 -30.29 -14.95
N ASP A 778 -2.75 -29.73 -15.68
CA ASP A 778 -2.66 -28.28 -15.90
C ASP A 778 -3.64 -27.80 -16.99
N LYS A 779 -4.75 -27.16 -16.59
CA LYS A 779 -5.77 -26.67 -17.54
C LYS A 779 -5.22 -25.65 -18.53
N GLU A 780 -4.25 -24.83 -18.14
CA GLU A 780 -3.66 -23.82 -19.03
C GLU A 780 -2.91 -24.47 -20.21
N GLN A 781 -2.31 -25.64 -19.99
CA GLN A 781 -1.63 -26.41 -21.05
C GLN A 781 -2.61 -27.13 -21.99
N ALA A 782 -3.87 -27.35 -21.57
CA ALA A 782 -4.91 -27.96 -22.39
C ALA A 782 -5.48 -26.97 -23.44
N TYR A 783 -5.43 -25.67 -23.19
CA TYR A 783 -5.90 -24.64 -24.13
C TYR A 783 -4.91 -24.27 -25.25
N LYS A 784 -3.71 -24.87 -25.30
CA LYS A 784 -2.69 -24.52 -26.30
C LYS A 784 -3.14 -24.85 -27.72
N ALA A 785 -2.85 -23.94 -28.65
CA ALA A 785 -3.30 -24.01 -30.05
C ALA A 785 -2.90 -25.31 -30.78
N SER A 786 -1.79 -25.93 -30.37
CA SER A 786 -1.31 -27.22 -30.89
C SER A 786 -2.25 -28.41 -30.64
N ARG A 787 -3.29 -28.29 -29.80
CA ARG A 787 -4.30 -29.35 -29.55
C ARG A 787 -5.58 -29.24 -30.39
N LYS A 788 -5.73 -28.24 -31.25
CA LYS A 788 -6.83 -28.26 -32.23
C LYS A 788 -6.50 -29.26 -33.34
N LEU A 789 -7.48 -30.12 -33.67
CA LEU A 789 -7.43 -31.03 -34.81
C LEU A 789 -7.27 -30.23 -36.11
N THR A 790 -6.21 -30.49 -36.86
CA THR A 790 -6.04 -30.00 -38.24
C THR A 790 -6.67 -30.98 -39.24
N PRO A 791 -7.03 -30.54 -40.46
CA PRO A 791 -7.55 -31.45 -41.49
C PRO A 791 -6.59 -32.59 -41.85
N GLU A 792 -5.28 -32.37 -41.64
CA GLU A 792 -4.22 -33.35 -41.84
C GLU A 792 -4.30 -34.49 -40.80
N GLU A 793 -4.75 -34.20 -39.58
CA GLU A 793 -4.94 -35.22 -38.53
C GLU A 793 -6.18 -36.07 -38.77
N GLU A 794 -7.27 -35.48 -39.28
CA GLU A 794 -8.47 -36.22 -39.69
C GLU A 794 -8.18 -37.21 -40.83
N ALA A 795 -7.24 -36.86 -41.72
CA ALA A 795 -6.70 -37.75 -42.73
C ALA A 795 -5.74 -38.81 -42.14
N GLN A 796 -4.82 -38.41 -41.26
CA GLN A 796 -3.88 -39.31 -40.58
C GLN A 796 -4.58 -40.38 -39.73
N LEU A 797 -5.75 -40.07 -39.15
CA LEU A 797 -6.61 -41.04 -38.45
C LEU A 797 -7.19 -42.15 -39.35
N GLN A 798 -7.15 -41.99 -40.68
CA GLN A 798 -7.54 -43.03 -41.64
C GLN A 798 -6.35 -43.88 -42.13
N VAL A 799 -5.13 -43.70 -41.59
CA VAL A 799 -3.97 -44.53 -41.95
C VAL A 799 -4.04 -45.89 -41.21
N PRO A 800 -4.15 -47.03 -41.93
CA PRO A 800 -4.28 -48.34 -41.30
C PRO A 800 -2.95 -48.86 -40.75
N ILE A 801 -2.96 -49.32 -39.50
CA ILE A 801 -1.86 -50.11 -38.94
C ILE A 801 -2.07 -51.57 -39.35
N VAL A 802 -1.19 -52.06 -40.23
CA VAL A 802 -1.15 -53.46 -40.64
C VAL A 802 -0.50 -54.30 -39.53
N ALA A 803 -1.25 -55.27 -39.00
CA ALA A 803 -0.76 -56.26 -38.04
C ALA A 803 0.12 -57.32 -38.72
N LYS A 804 0.92 -58.06 -37.93
CA LYS A 804 1.74 -59.18 -38.45
C LYS A 804 0.92 -60.32 -39.09
N THR A 805 -0.38 -60.35 -38.86
CA THR A 805 -1.37 -61.26 -39.45
C THR A 805 -1.95 -60.77 -40.78
N GLY A 806 -1.58 -59.57 -41.25
CA GLY A 806 -2.14 -58.91 -42.44
C GLY A 806 -3.41 -58.10 -42.18
N GLU A 807 -3.99 -58.20 -40.98
CA GLU A 807 -5.18 -57.45 -40.57
C GLU A 807 -4.90 -55.93 -40.50
N GLN A 808 -5.82 -55.10 -41.02
CA GLN A 808 -5.72 -53.64 -40.97
C GLN A 808 -6.60 -53.08 -39.85
N ARG A 809 -6.04 -52.24 -38.97
CA ARG A 809 -6.78 -51.55 -37.90
C ARG A 809 -6.49 -50.05 -37.85
N PHE A 810 -7.48 -49.26 -37.47
CA PHE A 810 -7.37 -47.80 -37.36
C PHE A 810 -7.35 -47.38 -35.89
N ILE A 811 -6.51 -46.41 -35.53
CA ILE A 811 -6.47 -45.87 -34.16
C ILE A 811 -7.76 -45.09 -33.89
N GLU A 812 -8.35 -45.31 -32.73
CA GLU A 812 -9.38 -44.43 -32.15
C GLU A 812 -8.77 -43.47 -31.13
N GLN A 813 -8.00 -44.02 -30.17
CA GLN A 813 -7.37 -43.25 -29.10
C GLN A 813 -6.17 -44.01 -28.50
N ILE A 814 -5.20 -43.30 -27.94
CA ILE A 814 -4.23 -43.86 -26.99
C ILE A 814 -4.86 -43.89 -25.59
N ILE A 815 -4.86 -45.05 -24.94
CA ILE A 815 -5.47 -45.27 -23.62
C ILE A 815 -4.42 -45.28 -22.49
N GLY A 816 -3.21 -45.75 -22.78
CA GLY A 816 -2.19 -46.01 -21.77
C GLY A 816 -0.77 -46.01 -22.34
N ARG A 817 0.22 -45.90 -21.46
CA ARG A 817 1.65 -45.92 -21.81
C ARG A 817 2.42 -46.83 -20.86
N GLN A 818 3.07 -47.86 -21.39
CA GLN A 818 3.94 -48.78 -20.66
C GLN A 818 5.40 -48.64 -21.11
N LYS A 819 6.33 -49.12 -20.27
CA LYS A 819 7.78 -48.96 -20.48
C LYS A 819 8.38 -50.14 -21.24
N LEU A 820 8.95 -49.88 -22.42
CA LEU A 820 9.67 -50.88 -23.23
C LEU A 820 11.19 -50.60 -23.23
N LYS A 821 11.92 -51.23 -22.30
CA LYS A 821 13.39 -51.10 -22.14
C LYS A 821 13.86 -49.64 -21.91
N LYS A 822 14.21 -48.93 -22.99
CA LYS A 822 14.67 -47.52 -23.04
C LYS A 822 13.65 -46.57 -23.71
N SER A 823 12.54 -47.11 -24.21
CA SER A 823 11.48 -46.45 -24.98
C SER A 823 10.12 -46.78 -24.35
N TYR A 824 9.02 -46.44 -25.03
CA TYR A 824 7.65 -46.69 -24.56
C TYR A 824 6.85 -47.55 -25.55
N THR A 825 5.78 -48.17 -25.04
CA THR A 825 4.72 -48.84 -25.81
C THR A 825 3.38 -48.26 -25.38
N TYR A 826 2.56 -47.87 -26.35
CA TYR A 826 1.28 -47.22 -26.12
C TYR A 826 0.16 -48.22 -26.33
N GLU A 827 -0.82 -48.20 -25.44
CA GLU A 827 -2.04 -49.00 -25.54
C GLU A 827 -3.01 -48.30 -26.51
N ILE A 828 -3.24 -48.93 -27.65
CA ILE A 828 -4.11 -48.40 -28.70
C ILE A 828 -5.51 -49.00 -28.54
N LYS A 829 -6.51 -48.13 -28.42
CA LYS A 829 -7.91 -48.48 -28.71
C LYS A 829 -8.12 -48.44 -30.22
N TRP A 830 -8.65 -49.51 -30.78
CA TRP A 830 -8.94 -49.63 -32.20
C TRP A 830 -10.38 -49.21 -32.50
N LYS A 831 -10.55 -48.42 -33.58
CA LYS A 831 -11.82 -47.86 -34.02
C LYS A 831 -12.86 -48.96 -34.27
N GLY A 832 -13.90 -48.99 -33.43
CA GLY A 832 -15.00 -49.95 -33.54
C GLY A 832 -14.76 -51.34 -32.95
N LEU A 833 -13.65 -51.57 -32.24
CA LEU A 833 -13.42 -52.78 -31.45
C LEU A 833 -13.60 -52.52 -29.94
N GLY A 834 -13.68 -53.58 -29.13
CA GLY A 834 -13.83 -53.47 -27.69
C GLY A 834 -12.51 -53.18 -26.98
N HIS A 835 -12.58 -52.69 -25.74
CA HIS A 835 -11.40 -52.52 -24.88
C HIS A 835 -10.61 -53.82 -24.62
N LYS A 836 -11.19 -54.99 -24.93
CA LYS A 836 -10.52 -56.31 -24.88
C LYS A 836 -9.53 -56.52 -26.04
N ASP A 837 -9.71 -55.81 -27.14
CA ASP A 837 -8.95 -55.95 -28.38
C ASP A 837 -7.77 -54.94 -28.46
N ASN A 838 -7.63 -54.09 -27.43
CA ASN A 838 -6.55 -53.12 -27.25
C ASN A 838 -5.18 -53.79 -27.39
N ALA A 839 -4.24 -53.10 -28.06
CA ALA A 839 -2.91 -53.64 -28.32
C ALA A 839 -1.79 -52.64 -28.03
N PHE A 840 -0.64 -53.16 -27.57
CA PHE A 840 0.54 -52.36 -27.27
C PHE A 840 1.42 -52.17 -28.51
N VAL A 841 1.52 -50.93 -29.00
CA VAL A 841 2.35 -50.56 -30.16
C VAL A 841 3.60 -49.79 -29.69
N PRO A 842 4.82 -50.15 -30.12
CA PRO A 842 6.04 -49.42 -29.76
C PRO A 842 6.05 -47.97 -30.26
N ARG A 843 6.65 -47.05 -29.48
CA ARG A 843 6.77 -45.62 -29.80
C ARG A 843 7.28 -45.39 -31.22
N GLU A 844 8.44 -45.96 -31.54
CA GLU A 844 9.09 -45.85 -32.85
C GLU A 844 8.13 -46.17 -33.99
N ARG A 845 7.38 -47.29 -33.89
CA ARG A 845 6.42 -47.69 -34.92
C ARG A 845 5.25 -46.72 -35.10
N LEU A 846 4.84 -45.98 -34.07
CA LEU A 846 3.81 -44.94 -34.19
C LEU A 846 4.38 -43.67 -34.85
N LEU A 847 5.64 -43.31 -34.55
CA LEU A 847 6.33 -42.19 -35.21
C LEU A 847 6.57 -42.48 -36.71
N ASP A 848 7.05 -43.69 -37.03
CA ASP A 848 7.28 -44.17 -38.41
C ASP A 848 6.00 -44.14 -39.28
N LEU A 849 4.83 -44.24 -38.64
CA LEU A 849 3.52 -44.24 -39.29
C LEU A 849 2.85 -42.86 -39.31
N GLY A 850 3.51 -41.81 -38.80
CA GLY A 850 3.01 -40.42 -38.82
C GLY A 850 2.26 -39.96 -37.56
N PHE A 851 1.99 -40.85 -36.59
CA PHE A 851 1.19 -40.54 -35.38
C PHE A 851 1.96 -39.74 -34.30
N SER A 852 3.01 -39.02 -34.68
CA SER A 852 3.91 -38.28 -33.79
C SER A 852 3.19 -37.26 -32.89
N LYS A 853 2.20 -36.54 -33.43
CA LYS A 853 1.46 -35.51 -32.67
C LYS A 853 0.56 -36.13 -31.60
N MET A 854 -0.17 -37.20 -31.91
CA MET A 854 -0.99 -37.95 -30.95
C MET A 854 -0.15 -38.60 -29.83
N VAL A 855 1.02 -39.16 -30.18
CA VAL A 855 1.98 -39.69 -29.19
C VAL A 855 2.48 -38.58 -28.26
N GLN A 856 2.81 -37.40 -28.81
CA GLN A 856 3.28 -36.25 -28.04
C GLN A 856 2.18 -35.69 -27.12
N GLU A 857 0.93 -35.60 -27.58
CA GLU A 857 -0.19 -35.16 -26.73
C GLU A 857 -0.44 -36.10 -25.54
N PHE A 858 -0.40 -37.42 -25.77
CA PHE A 858 -0.55 -38.41 -24.70
C PHE A 858 0.65 -38.39 -23.74
N ASP A 859 1.88 -38.27 -24.27
CA ASP A 859 3.10 -38.08 -23.46
C ASP A 859 2.96 -36.83 -22.56
N ASP A 860 2.44 -35.71 -23.08
CA ASP A 860 2.24 -34.47 -22.32
C ASP A 860 1.09 -34.53 -21.30
N TYR A 861 0.00 -35.23 -21.61
CA TYR A 861 -1.07 -35.51 -20.65
C TYR A 861 -0.55 -36.32 -19.47
N GLU A 862 0.14 -37.44 -19.73
CA GLU A 862 0.75 -38.25 -18.67
C GLU A 862 1.82 -37.49 -17.89
N ALA A 863 2.65 -36.68 -18.56
CA ALA A 863 3.66 -35.87 -17.89
C ALA A 863 3.03 -34.82 -16.97
N SER A 864 1.92 -34.19 -17.38
CA SER A 864 1.16 -33.24 -16.56
C SER A 864 0.55 -33.94 -15.33
N ARG A 865 -0.09 -35.10 -15.55
CA ARG A 865 -0.74 -35.93 -14.53
C ARG A 865 0.24 -36.47 -13.48
N GLU A 866 1.41 -36.97 -13.91
CA GLU A 866 2.51 -37.37 -13.01
C GLU A 866 3.07 -36.18 -12.21
N GLY A 867 3.03 -34.98 -12.78
CA GLY A 867 3.47 -33.75 -12.11
C GLY A 867 2.50 -33.28 -11.04
N ALA A 868 1.30 -32.84 -11.44
CA ALA A 868 0.31 -32.25 -10.55
C ALA A 868 -0.29 -33.28 -9.58
N GLY A 869 -0.58 -34.50 -10.04
CA GLY A 869 -1.05 -35.61 -9.20
C GLY A 869 -0.05 -36.09 -8.14
N SER A 870 1.21 -35.60 -8.16
CA SER A 870 2.20 -35.83 -7.10
C SER A 870 2.10 -34.83 -5.93
N ARG A 871 1.04 -34.03 -5.86
CA ARG A 871 0.73 -33.09 -4.77
C ARG A 871 -0.71 -33.26 -4.34
N GLU A 872 -0.95 -33.20 -3.03
CA GLU A 872 -2.30 -33.09 -2.49
C GLU A 872 -2.84 -31.66 -2.74
N MET A 873 -4.04 -31.56 -3.27
CA MET A 873 -4.72 -30.28 -3.56
C MET A 873 -5.45 -29.74 -2.32
N SER A 874 -4.69 -29.37 -1.29
CA SER A 874 -5.24 -28.75 -0.07
C SER A 874 -4.88 -27.27 0.04
N VAL A 875 -5.83 -26.47 0.55
CA VAL A 875 -5.72 -25.01 0.77
C VAL A 875 -4.39 -24.65 1.44
N LYS A 876 -4.04 -25.37 2.52
CA LYS A 876 -2.80 -25.20 3.28
C LYS A 876 -1.53 -25.37 2.44
N LEU A 877 -1.48 -26.39 1.57
CA LEU A 877 -0.30 -26.65 0.72
C LEU A 877 -0.20 -25.67 -0.46
N VAL A 878 -1.33 -25.15 -0.94
CA VAL A 878 -1.35 -24.08 -1.97
C VAL A 878 -0.91 -22.75 -1.35
N ARG A 879 -1.42 -22.39 -0.16
CA ARG A 879 -0.98 -21.21 0.61
C ARG A 879 0.52 -21.26 0.90
N GLN A 880 1.04 -22.36 1.46
CA GLN A 880 2.47 -22.52 1.74
C GLN A 880 3.35 -22.41 0.47
N HIS A 881 2.83 -22.81 -0.70
CA HIS A 881 3.54 -22.69 -1.98
C HIS A 881 3.51 -21.26 -2.55
N LEU A 882 2.50 -20.44 -2.20
CA LEU A 882 2.44 -19.01 -2.51
C LEU A 882 3.32 -18.17 -1.55
N GLU A 883 3.29 -18.50 -0.25
CA GLU A 883 4.25 -18.00 0.74
C GLU A 883 5.70 -18.27 0.30
N GLY A 884 5.96 -19.47 -0.25
CA GLY A 884 7.26 -19.86 -0.81
C GLY A 884 7.76 -19.07 -2.02
N VAL A 885 6.93 -18.21 -2.65
CA VAL A 885 7.37 -17.25 -3.69
C VAL A 885 7.27 -15.79 -3.23
N GLY A 886 7.15 -15.56 -1.92
CA GLY A 886 7.07 -14.22 -1.35
C GLY A 886 5.77 -13.48 -1.65
N LEU A 887 4.65 -14.20 -1.79
CA LEU A 887 3.31 -13.64 -1.67
C LEU A 887 2.80 -13.94 -0.25
N ASP A 888 2.32 -12.92 0.47
CA ASP A 888 1.75 -13.10 1.81
C ASP A 888 0.59 -14.11 1.79
N GLY A 889 0.53 -14.98 2.80
CA GLY A 889 -0.41 -16.08 2.87
C GLY A 889 -1.88 -15.66 3.02
N ASP A 890 -2.15 -14.55 3.70
CA ASP A 890 -3.52 -14.04 3.86
C ASP A 890 -3.97 -13.28 2.61
N ILE A 891 -3.07 -12.52 1.98
CA ILE A 891 -3.30 -11.95 0.64
C ILE A 891 -3.57 -13.08 -0.38
N ALA A 892 -2.81 -14.17 -0.32
CA ALA A 892 -2.95 -15.31 -1.22
C ALA A 892 -4.29 -16.05 -1.08
N GLU A 893 -4.80 -16.19 0.14
CA GLU A 893 -5.98 -16.98 0.44
C GLU A 893 -7.29 -16.17 0.38
N TYR A 894 -7.27 -14.90 0.81
CA TYR A 894 -8.49 -14.11 1.06
C TYR A 894 -8.69 -12.89 0.15
N ASN A 895 -7.65 -12.35 -0.49
CA ASN A 895 -7.82 -11.25 -1.44
C ASN A 895 -8.15 -11.79 -2.84
N GLU A 896 -9.10 -11.14 -3.52
CA GLU A 896 -9.39 -11.39 -4.92
C GLU A 896 -8.21 -10.96 -5.82
N MET A 897 -7.99 -11.66 -6.94
CA MET A 897 -6.94 -11.34 -7.93
C MET A 897 -7.08 -9.89 -8.49
N LYS A 898 -8.27 -9.29 -8.38
CA LYS A 898 -8.53 -7.86 -8.63
C LYS A 898 -7.68 -6.91 -7.77
N GLY A 899 -7.47 -7.25 -6.50
CA GLY A 899 -6.78 -6.41 -5.52
C GLY A 899 -5.26 -6.57 -5.52
N LEU A 900 -4.70 -7.41 -6.40
CA LEU A 900 -3.26 -7.68 -6.47
C LEU A 900 -2.54 -6.74 -7.44
N SER A 901 -1.36 -6.26 -7.04
CA SER A 901 -0.46 -5.50 -7.91
C SER A 901 0.12 -6.35 -9.04
N GLY A 902 0.71 -5.73 -10.07
CA GLY A 902 1.38 -6.44 -11.18
C GLY A 902 2.42 -7.47 -10.69
N GLY A 903 3.32 -7.06 -9.79
CA GLY A 903 4.32 -7.97 -9.22
C GLY A 903 3.74 -9.07 -8.34
N GLN A 904 2.65 -8.81 -7.60
CA GLN A 904 1.92 -9.86 -6.89
C GLN A 904 1.28 -10.86 -7.87
N LYS A 905 0.67 -10.40 -8.96
CA LYS A 905 0.14 -11.26 -10.03
C LYS A 905 1.25 -12.10 -10.67
N VAL A 906 2.44 -11.56 -10.92
CA VAL A 906 3.60 -12.34 -11.42
C VAL A 906 4.04 -13.41 -10.43
N LYS A 907 4.09 -13.11 -9.13
CA LYS A 907 4.32 -14.14 -8.09
C LYS A 907 3.28 -15.26 -8.16
N VAL A 908 1.99 -14.95 -8.36
CA VAL A 908 0.94 -15.98 -8.57
C VAL A 908 1.16 -16.80 -9.83
N VAL A 909 1.55 -16.20 -10.97
CA VAL A 909 1.85 -16.95 -12.21
C VAL A 909 3.04 -17.90 -11.99
N ILE A 910 4.13 -17.41 -11.39
CA ILE A 910 5.33 -18.21 -11.10
C ILE A 910 4.96 -19.37 -10.16
N ALA A 911 4.19 -19.11 -9.10
CA ALA A 911 3.69 -20.17 -8.21
C ALA A 911 2.84 -21.19 -8.95
N ALA A 912 1.87 -20.75 -9.76
CA ALA A 912 0.99 -21.62 -10.51
C ALA A 912 1.78 -22.54 -11.46
N ALA A 913 2.66 -21.98 -12.29
CA ALA A 913 3.47 -22.77 -13.22
C ALA A 913 4.41 -23.77 -12.50
N MET A 914 4.99 -23.36 -11.37
CA MET A 914 5.88 -24.20 -10.55
C MET A 914 5.12 -25.24 -9.70
N TRP A 915 3.79 -25.16 -9.58
CA TRP A 915 2.99 -26.15 -8.85
C TRP A 915 3.23 -27.57 -9.37
N SER A 916 3.29 -27.71 -10.71
CA SER A 916 3.45 -28.95 -11.47
C SER A 916 4.80 -29.68 -11.29
N LYS A 917 5.75 -29.15 -10.49
CA LYS A 917 7.14 -29.64 -10.38
C LYS A 917 7.80 -29.81 -11.76
N PRO A 918 7.93 -28.74 -12.55
CA PRO A 918 8.52 -28.77 -13.89
C PRO A 918 10.00 -29.16 -13.85
N GLN A 919 10.58 -29.54 -14.99
CA GLN A 919 12.03 -29.75 -15.13
C GLN A 919 12.73 -28.67 -15.95
N CYS A 920 11.97 -27.81 -16.64
CA CYS A 920 12.47 -26.60 -17.27
C CYS A 920 11.57 -25.42 -16.88
N LEU A 921 12.17 -24.32 -16.43
CA LEU A 921 11.50 -23.04 -16.20
C LEU A 921 12.00 -22.03 -17.25
N VAL A 922 11.05 -21.35 -17.89
CA VAL A 922 11.31 -20.32 -18.91
C VAL A 922 10.58 -19.05 -18.51
N LEU A 923 11.31 -17.94 -18.34
CA LEU A 923 10.76 -16.63 -18.00
C LEU A 923 11.03 -15.62 -19.13
N ASP A 924 9.99 -14.98 -19.66
CA ASP A 924 10.12 -13.90 -20.66
C ASP A 924 10.06 -12.52 -19.97
N GLU A 925 11.20 -11.82 -19.92
CA GLU A 925 11.42 -10.52 -19.28
C GLU A 925 10.90 -10.40 -17.81
N PRO A 926 11.30 -11.30 -16.88
CA PRO A 926 10.83 -11.29 -15.48
C PRO A 926 11.19 -10.01 -14.70
N THR A 927 12.20 -9.29 -15.18
CA THR A 927 12.69 -8.01 -14.63
C THR A 927 11.74 -6.82 -14.83
N ASN A 928 10.73 -6.94 -15.69
CA ASN A 928 9.81 -5.82 -15.96
C ASN A 928 8.71 -5.63 -14.90
N PHE A 929 8.49 -6.61 -14.03
CA PHE A 929 7.30 -6.65 -13.15
C PHE A 929 7.60 -7.02 -11.69
N LEU A 930 8.86 -7.32 -11.37
CA LEU A 930 9.31 -7.65 -10.02
C LEU A 930 10.20 -6.53 -9.49
N ASP A 931 9.99 -6.14 -8.24
CA ASP A 931 10.88 -5.25 -7.51
C ASP A 931 12.27 -5.87 -7.31
N ARG A 932 13.27 -5.03 -6.96
CA ARG A 932 14.67 -5.45 -6.82
C ARG A 932 14.84 -6.55 -5.77
N ASP A 933 14.05 -6.50 -4.70
CA ASP A 933 14.07 -7.48 -3.60
C ASP A 933 13.50 -8.83 -4.04
N ALA A 934 12.37 -8.86 -4.76
CA ALA A 934 11.82 -10.07 -5.35
C ALA A 934 12.68 -10.62 -6.50
N LEU A 935 13.42 -9.78 -7.22
CA LEU A 935 14.42 -10.22 -8.21
C LEU A 935 15.62 -10.91 -7.55
N GLY A 936 16.14 -10.36 -6.45
CA GLY A 936 17.17 -11.02 -5.64
C GLY A 936 16.68 -12.35 -5.08
N GLY A 937 15.49 -12.36 -4.47
CA GLY A 937 14.85 -13.57 -3.96
C GLY A 937 14.63 -14.64 -5.03
N LEU A 938 14.18 -14.24 -6.23
CA LEU A 938 14.01 -15.11 -7.40
C LEU A 938 15.35 -15.68 -7.89
N ALA A 939 16.40 -14.86 -7.94
CA ALA A 939 17.74 -15.29 -8.33
C ALA A 939 18.31 -16.36 -7.39
N VAL A 940 18.22 -16.15 -6.07
CA VAL A 940 18.58 -17.16 -5.06
C VAL A 940 17.78 -18.45 -5.27
N GLY A 941 16.47 -18.35 -5.49
CA GLY A 941 15.61 -19.50 -5.78
C GLY A 941 16.04 -20.29 -7.03
N ILE A 942 16.40 -19.61 -8.12
CA ILE A 942 16.88 -20.24 -9.38
C ILE A 942 18.26 -20.89 -9.20
N ARG A 943 19.13 -20.29 -8.37
CA ARG A 943 20.48 -20.79 -8.07
C ARG A 943 20.43 -22.07 -7.23
N GLU A 944 19.50 -22.18 -6.29
CA GLU A 944 19.26 -23.41 -5.50
C GLU A 944 18.44 -24.47 -6.25
N TRP A 945 17.63 -24.10 -7.24
CA TRP A 945 16.69 -25.01 -7.89
C TRP A 945 17.33 -25.96 -8.92
N GLU A 946 17.04 -27.26 -8.79
CA GLU A 946 17.63 -28.33 -9.61
C GLU A 946 17.04 -28.48 -11.04
N GLY A 947 16.23 -27.56 -11.56
CA GLY A 947 15.73 -27.64 -12.94
C GLY A 947 16.68 -27.02 -13.98
N ALA A 948 16.32 -27.15 -15.26
CA ALA A 948 16.88 -26.32 -16.34
C ALA A 948 16.23 -24.93 -16.30
N PHE A 949 17.00 -23.86 -16.49
CA PHE A 949 16.47 -22.49 -16.49
C PHE A 949 16.87 -21.73 -17.76
N ILE A 950 15.90 -20.99 -18.30
CA ILE A 950 16.04 -20.11 -19.46
C ILE A 950 15.37 -18.78 -19.11
N CYS A 951 16.03 -17.66 -19.36
CA CYS A 951 15.38 -16.36 -19.35
C CYS A 951 15.61 -15.60 -20.64
N ILE A 952 14.62 -14.80 -21.04
CA ILE A 952 14.84 -13.61 -21.85
C ILE A 952 14.91 -12.45 -20.86
N SER A 953 15.97 -11.64 -20.89
CA SER A 953 16.05 -10.39 -20.14
C SER A 953 17.05 -9.43 -20.81
N HIS A 954 16.88 -8.13 -20.60
CA HIS A 954 17.91 -7.12 -20.90
C HIS A 954 18.83 -6.81 -19.72
N ASN A 955 18.52 -7.28 -18.50
CA ASN A 955 19.33 -7.02 -17.31
C ASN A 955 20.59 -7.91 -17.28
N GLN A 956 21.76 -7.29 -17.41
CA GLN A 956 23.06 -7.97 -17.41
C GLN A 956 23.51 -8.47 -16.03
N GLU A 957 23.12 -7.80 -14.94
CA GLU A 957 23.37 -8.23 -13.54
C GLU A 957 22.64 -9.54 -13.27
N PHE A 958 21.34 -9.60 -13.60
CA PHE A 958 20.50 -10.79 -13.43
C PHE A 958 20.94 -11.97 -14.31
N ILE A 959 21.36 -11.71 -15.56
CA ILE A 959 21.89 -12.75 -16.45
C ILE A 959 23.28 -13.21 -15.98
N GLY A 960 24.19 -12.30 -15.63
CA GLY A 960 25.54 -12.63 -15.17
C GLY A 960 25.57 -13.42 -13.86
N ALA A 961 24.59 -13.20 -12.99
CA ALA A 961 24.40 -13.93 -11.73
C ALA A 961 23.88 -15.38 -11.91
N LEU A 962 23.16 -15.68 -13.01
CA LEU A 962 22.36 -16.90 -13.14
C LEU A 962 22.71 -17.77 -14.36
N CYS A 963 23.18 -17.18 -15.45
CA CYS A 963 23.28 -17.82 -16.76
C CYS A 963 24.72 -18.11 -17.17
N SER A 964 25.07 -19.39 -17.30
CA SER A 964 26.38 -19.84 -17.77
C SER A 964 26.47 -20.02 -19.29
N GLU A 965 25.33 -20.04 -19.98
CA GLU A 965 25.19 -20.13 -21.43
C GLU A 965 24.45 -18.87 -21.94
N ILE A 966 24.94 -18.23 -23.01
CA ILE A 966 24.31 -17.03 -23.59
C ILE A 966 24.01 -17.26 -25.07
N TRP A 967 22.74 -17.08 -25.44
CA TRP A 967 22.24 -17.21 -26.82
C TRP A 967 21.95 -15.81 -27.36
N ASN A 968 22.77 -15.35 -28.31
CA ASN A 968 22.56 -14.10 -29.03
C ASN A 968 21.60 -14.34 -30.21
N VAL A 969 20.45 -13.68 -30.22
CA VAL A 969 19.52 -13.70 -31.36
C VAL A 969 19.58 -12.37 -32.09
N GLU A 970 20.07 -12.40 -33.33
CA GLU A 970 20.32 -11.21 -34.16
C GLU A 970 19.77 -11.45 -35.57
N ALA A 971 18.90 -10.56 -36.07
CA ALA A 971 18.26 -10.65 -37.38
C ALA A 971 17.65 -12.04 -37.71
N GLY A 972 16.97 -12.67 -36.74
CA GLY A 972 16.35 -13.99 -36.89
C GLY A 972 17.36 -15.16 -36.95
N ARG A 973 18.63 -14.94 -36.64
CA ARG A 973 19.67 -15.99 -36.55
C ARG A 973 20.17 -16.11 -35.12
N LEU A 974 20.37 -17.35 -34.68
CA LEU A 974 20.94 -17.65 -33.38
C LEU A 974 22.46 -17.83 -33.48
N THR A 975 23.20 -17.08 -32.68
CA THR A 975 24.65 -17.25 -32.50
C THR A 975 24.94 -17.58 -31.04
N HIS A 976 25.83 -18.56 -30.83
CA HIS A 976 26.11 -19.11 -29.51
C HIS A 976 27.45 -18.59 -28.99
N LYS A 977 27.46 -17.78 -27.93
CA LYS A 977 28.70 -17.46 -27.21
C LYS A 977 29.02 -18.57 -26.22
N GLY A 978 30.30 -18.95 -26.15
CA GLY A 978 30.80 -19.97 -25.23
C GLY A 978 30.56 -19.61 -23.76
N LYS A 979 30.73 -20.60 -22.88
CA LYS A 979 30.44 -20.48 -21.43
C LYS A 979 30.92 -19.16 -20.83
N ALA A 980 29.99 -18.41 -20.24
CA ALA A 980 30.31 -17.24 -19.44
C ALA A 980 30.83 -17.67 -18.05
N SER A 981 31.75 -16.89 -17.48
CA SER A 981 32.07 -16.95 -16.06
C SER A 981 30.97 -16.22 -15.28
N VAL A 982 30.25 -16.96 -14.42
CA VAL A 982 29.32 -16.37 -13.44
C VAL A 982 30.13 -15.53 -12.45
N ASP A 983 29.68 -14.31 -12.16
CA ASP A 983 30.36 -13.44 -11.19
C ASP A 983 29.80 -13.65 -9.77
N ASP A 984 30.54 -14.42 -8.96
CA ASP A 984 30.18 -14.67 -7.57
C ASP A 984 30.34 -13.42 -6.67
N LYS A 985 31.09 -12.38 -7.09
CA LYS A 985 31.33 -11.19 -6.27
C LYS A 985 30.11 -10.28 -6.13
N ALA A 986 29.12 -10.41 -7.02
CA ALA A 986 27.87 -9.65 -6.95
C ALA A 986 27.05 -9.93 -5.66
N PHE A 987 27.41 -10.95 -4.86
CA PHE A 987 26.70 -11.37 -3.66
C PHE A 987 27.58 -11.45 -2.39
N GLU A 988 28.85 -11.02 -2.41
CA GLU A 988 29.73 -11.14 -1.23
C GLU A 988 29.61 -9.96 -0.25
N SER A 989 28.66 -10.04 0.69
CA SER A 989 28.50 -9.05 1.77
C SER A 989 28.65 -9.66 3.18
N ASN A 990 29.89 -9.82 3.65
CA ASN A 990 30.18 -10.17 5.04
C ASN A 990 31.19 -9.17 5.67
N PRO A 991 30.76 -8.26 6.57
CA PRO A 991 31.59 -7.14 7.06
C PRO A 991 32.84 -7.49 7.89
N ASN A 992 33.22 -8.76 8.04
CA ASN A 992 34.21 -9.23 9.01
C ASN A 992 35.41 -10.00 8.42
N SER A 993 35.67 -9.91 7.12
CA SER A 993 36.83 -10.56 6.47
C SER A 993 37.65 -9.64 5.57
N ALA A 994 37.94 -8.42 6.03
CA ALA A 994 38.96 -7.56 5.45
C ALA A 994 40.28 -7.68 6.24
N ARG A 995 41.32 -8.19 5.58
CA ARG A 995 42.74 -7.94 5.90
C ARG A 995 43.47 -7.75 4.58
N ASP A 996 44.04 -6.56 4.40
CA ASP A 996 44.69 -6.17 3.14
C ASP A 996 45.92 -7.02 2.82
N THR A 997 46.17 -7.20 1.53
CA THR A 997 47.52 -7.44 0.99
C THR A 997 47.76 -6.56 -0.24
N PRO A 998 48.97 -6.03 -0.47
CA PRO A 998 49.15 -4.88 -1.36
C PRO A 998 49.21 -5.21 -2.86
N ILE A 999 49.11 -4.15 -3.66
CA ILE A 999 49.07 -4.16 -5.14
C ILE A 999 50.41 -4.67 -5.73
N GLY A 1000 50.30 -5.49 -6.79
CA GLY A 1000 51.38 -5.80 -7.72
C GLY A 1000 50.85 -5.95 -9.16
N THR A 1001 51.56 -5.40 -10.14
CA THR A 1001 51.17 -5.37 -11.57
C THR A 1001 52.18 -6.19 -12.43
N PRO A 1002 52.07 -6.28 -13.77
CA PRO A 1002 51.53 -7.50 -14.40
C PRO A 1002 52.58 -8.35 -15.17
N GLY A 1003 52.35 -9.67 -15.25
CA GLY A 1003 53.28 -10.65 -15.85
C GLY A 1003 52.65 -11.54 -16.93
N VAL A 1004 53.26 -11.55 -18.11
CA VAL A 1004 52.84 -12.16 -19.40
C VAL A 1004 53.04 -13.69 -19.49
N ALA A 1005 52.19 -14.35 -20.30
CA ALA A 1005 52.37 -15.65 -21.00
C ALA A 1005 52.29 -17.04 -20.28
N THR A 1006 51.24 -17.81 -20.65
CA THR A 1006 51.21 -19.17 -21.27
C THR A 1006 52.45 -20.11 -21.25
N PRO A 1007 52.27 -21.46 -21.41
CA PRO A 1007 51.13 -22.34 -21.07
C PRO A 1007 51.57 -23.73 -20.52
N ALA A 1008 50.62 -24.67 -20.39
CA ALA A 1008 50.83 -26.12 -20.12
C ALA A 1008 51.42 -26.45 -18.71
N GLU A 1009 51.50 -27.70 -18.23
CA GLU A 1009 51.07 -29.00 -18.78
C GLU A 1009 50.62 -29.95 -17.64
N THR A 1010 50.04 -31.11 -17.95
CA THR A 1010 49.69 -32.14 -16.94
C THR A 1010 50.88 -33.02 -16.54
N PRO A 1011 51.04 -33.37 -15.26
CA PRO A 1011 51.76 -34.58 -14.86
C PRO A 1011 50.85 -35.65 -14.25
N VAL A 1012 51.26 -36.92 -14.38
CA VAL A 1012 50.58 -38.10 -13.85
C VAL A 1012 51.51 -38.86 -12.91
N GLY A 1013 50.99 -39.23 -11.73
CA GLY A 1013 51.36 -40.48 -11.06
C GLY A 1013 52.57 -40.50 -10.12
N SER A 1014 52.33 -41.08 -8.93
CA SER A 1014 53.23 -41.93 -8.11
C SER A 1014 54.61 -41.42 -7.65
N GLY A 1015 54.88 -41.64 -6.36
CA GLY A 1015 56.21 -41.53 -5.74
C GLY A 1015 56.05 -41.40 -4.22
N ASP A 1016 56.63 -42.31 -3.44
CA ASP A 1016 56.43 -42.42 -1.99
C ASP A 1016 57.74 -42.24 -1.20
N GLU A 1017 57.62 -42.10 0.12
CA GLU A 1017 58.64 -42.25 1.17
C GLU A 1017 59.87 -41.29 1.27
N ALA A 1018 59.77 -40.41 2.27
CA ALA A 1018 60.54 -40.46 3.54
C ALA A 1018 61.85 -39.65 3.80
N ARG A 1019 61.89 -39.11 5.04
CA ARG A 1019 63.03 -38.71 5.91
C ARG A 1019 63.93 -37.54 5.44
N ALA A 1020 63.91 -36.38 6.12
CA ALA A 1020 64.60 -36.02 7.39
C ALA A 1020 66.04 -35.47 7.14
N THR A 1021 66.66 -34.60 7.96
CA THR A 1021 66.43 -34.21 9.38
C THR A 1021 67.09 -32.83 9.67
N ALA A 1022 66.60 -32.09 10.69
CA ALA A 1022 67.36 -31.10 11.50
C ALA A 1022 67.91 -29.82 10.78
N THR A 1023 68.18 -28.66 11.42
CA THR A 1023 67.86 -28.04 12.73
C THR A 1023 68.22 -26.53 12.65
N VAL A 1024 67.59 -25.67 13.47
CA VAL A 1024 68.20 -24.57 14.26
C VAL A 1024 67.11 -23.82 15.03
N GLU A 1025 67.41 -23.36 16.24
CA GLU A 1025 66.53 -22.57 17.13
C GLU A 1025 66.65 -21.07 16.77
N GLY A 1026 65.59 -20.26 16.76
CA GLY A 1026 65.00 -19.61 17.95
C GLY A 1026 65.40 -18.10 17.96
N ALA A 1027 64.59 -17.15 18.45
CA ALA A 1027 63.21 -17.20 18.94
C ALA A 1027 62.59 -15.78 18.87
N GLU A 1028 61.26 -15.67 18.76
CA GLU A 1028 60.42 -14.61 19.38
C GLU A 1028 58.92 -14.94 19.19
N GLU A 1029 58.01 -14.17 19.79
CA GLU A 1029 56.66 -14.65 20.19
C GLU A 1029 55.53 -14.43 19.16
N GLU A 1030 54.66 -15.43 18.97
CA GLU A 1030 53.37 -15.31 18.27
C GLU A 1030 52.20 -15.90 19.08
N LEU A 1031 51.15 -15.09 19.30
CA LEU A 1031 49.90 -15.49 19.94
C LEU A 1031 48.98 -16.29 18.99
N LYS A 1032 48.99 -17.62 19.10
CA LYS A 1032 48.17 -18.50 18.23
C LYS A 1032 46.79 -18.83 18.80
N PHE A 1033 45.76 -18.13 18.30
CA PHE A 1033 44.38 -18.62 18.37
C PHE A 1033 44.24 -19.94 17.60
N LYS A 1034 43.65 -20.97 18.23
CA LYS A 1034 43.31 -22.23 17.57
C LYS A 1034 41.86 -22.20 17.09
N ALA A 1035 41.65 -22.28 15.78
CA ALA A 1035 40.32 -22.50 15.20
C ALA A 1035 39.76 -23.88 15.61
N ALA A 1036 38.47 -23.94 15.92
CA ALA A 1036 37.78 -25.18 16.26
C ALA A 1036 37.58 -26.07 15.02
N LYS A 1037 37.89 -27.38 15.13
CA LYS A 1037 37.61 -28.34 14.05
C LYS A 1037 36.12 -28.68 14.00
N GLY A 1038 35.47 -28.39 12.87
CA GLY A 1038 34.08 -28.78 12.62
C GLY A 1038 33.87 -30.30 12.62
N ARG A 1039 32.67 -30.74 13.04
CA ARG A 1039 32.24 -32.15 13.04
C ARG A 1039 32.30 -32.74 11.62
N LYS A 1040 32.89 -33.93 11.45
CA LYS A 1040 32.80 -34.70 10.18
C LYS A 1040 31.33 -35.10 9.93
N LYS A 1041 30.83 -34.93 8.69
CA LYS A 1041 29.52 -35.46 8.29
C LYS A 1041 29.56 -37.00 8.30
N LEU A 1042 28.52 -37.61 8.89
CA LEU A 1042 28.31 -39.06 8.90
C LEU A 1042 28.20 -39.60 7.46
N THR A 1043 28.73 -40.81 7.23
CA THR A 1043 28.66 -41.44 5.91
C THR A 1043 27.24 -41.94 5.59
N ARG A 1044 26.93 -42.07 4.29
CA ARG A 1044 25.62 -42.54 3.81
C ARG A 1044 25.23 -43.94 4.33
N LYS A 1045 26.21 -44.78 4.70
CA LYS A 1045 25.96 -46.07 5.36
C LYS A 1045 25.47 -45.86 6.80
N GLN A 1046 26.21 -45.08 7.60
CA GLN A 1046 25.88 -44.81 9.01
C GLN A 1046 24.52 -44.11 9.16
N LEU A 1047 24.19 -43.18 8.26
CA LEU A 1047 22.87 -42.54 8.20
C LEU A 1047 21.74 -43.56 8.00
N LYS A 1048 21.90 -44.51 7.08
CA LYS A 1048 20.92 -45.58 6.86
C LYS A 1048 20.82 -46.52 8.07
N GLU A 1049 21.95 -46.91 8.66
CA GLU A 1049 22.01 -47.75 9.86
C GLU A 1049 21.29 -47.08 11.05
N ARG A 1050 21.34 -45.74 11.15
CA ARG A 1050 20.58 -44.94 12.13
C ARG A 1050 19.08 -44.89 11.84
N GLU A 1051 18.67 -44.75 10.57
CA GLU A 1051 17.26 -44.88 10.17
C GLU A 1051 16.69 -46.27 10.46
N ASP A 1052 17.42 -47.34 10.12
CA ASP A 1052 16.97 -48.71 10.29
C ASP A 1052 16.79 -49.07 11.79
N ARG A 1053 17.65 -48.55 12.69
CA ARG A 1053 17.43 -48.63 14.15
C ARG A 1053 16.21 -47.83 14.61
N ARG A 1054 16.02 -46.59 14.13
CA ARG A 1054 14.83 -45.76 14.45
C ARG A 1054 13.52 -46.41 13.99
N ARG A 1055 13.54 -47.10 12.84
CA ARG A 1055 12.42 -47.92 12.35
C ARG A 1055 12.17 -49.12 13.25
N ALA A 1056 13.21 -49.84 13.68
CA ALA A 1056 13.07 -50.96 14.61
C ALA A 1056 12.45 -50.54 15.97
N ARG A 1057 12.93 -49.45 16.60
CA ARG A 1057 12.33 -48.87 17.82
C ARG A 1057 10.83 -48.53 17.62
N THR A 1058 10.49 -47.96 16.46
CA THR A 1058 9.11 -47.55 16.16
C THR A 1058 8.19 -48.75 15.86
N LEU A 1059 8.70 -49.80 15.21
CA LEU A 1059 7.99 -51.06 15.03
C LEU A 1059 7.74 -51.79 16.35
N ALA A 1060 8.75 -51.84 17.23
CA ALA A 1060 8.61 -52.42 18.56
C ALA A 1060 7.52 -51.70 19.37
N PHE A 1061 7.53 -50.36 19.36
CA PHE A 1061 6.47 -49.55 19.98
C PHE A 1061 5.07 -49.86 19.42
N LEU A 1062 4.92 -49.87 18.08
CA LEU A 1062 3.65 -50.17 17.41
C LEU A 1062 3.16 -51.63 17.60
N SER A 1063 4.06 -52.54 17.99
CA SER A 1063 3.73 -53.94 18.33
C SER A 1063 3.37 -54.16 19.81
N SER A 1064 3.48 -53.12 20.65
CA SER A 1064 3.16 -53.21 22.08
C SER A 1064 1.65 -53.27 22.32
N THR A 1065 1.20 -54.29 23.04
CA THR A 1065 -0.20 -54.46 23.46
C THR A 1065 -0.51 -53.80 24.82
N VAL A 1066 0.42 -53.04 25.39
CA VAL A 1066 0.28 -52.40 26.72
C VAL A 1066 -0.41 -51.03 26.57
N PRO A 1067 -1.60 -50.81 27.16
CA PRO A 1067 -2.27 -49.52 27.12
C PRO A 1067 -1.43 -48.41 27.77
N GLY A 1068 -1.24 -47.28 27.08
CA GLY A 1068 -0.51 -46.13 27.61
C GLY A 1068 1.02 -46.21 27.49
N ALA A 1069 1.57 -47.16 26.74
CA ALA A 1069 3.00 -47.16 26.41
C ALA A 1069 3.43 -45.86 25.71
N VAL A 1070 4.68 -45.42 25.93
CA VAL A 1070 5.29 -44.23 25.32
C VAL A 1070 6.51 -44.64 24.51
N ARG A 1071 6.68 -44.09 23.30
CA ARG A 1071 7.84 -44.36 22.43
C ARG A 1071 9.10 -43.73 23.00
N GLU A 1072 10.19 -44.50 23.10
CA GLU A 1072 11.48 -43.99 23.53
C GLU A 1072 12.00 -42.85 22.63
N PRO A 1073 12.67 -41.82 23.21
CA PRO A 1073 13.23 -40.70 22.46
C PRO A 1073 14.53 -41.11 21.73
N ASP A 1074 14.76 -40.51 20.57
CA ASP A 1074 15.94 -40.80 19.74
C ASP A 1074 17.11 -39.85 20.02
N THR A 1075 17.76 -40.05 21.16
CA THR A 1075 18.99 -39.35 21.60
C THR A 1075 20.15 -39.42 20.58
N GLU A 1076 21.13 -38.52 20.73
CA GLU A 1076 22.24 -38.36 19.76
C GLU A 1076 23.61 -38.84 20.28
N ASP A 1077 23.78 -39.03 21.59
CA ASP A 1077 25.08 -39.24 22.23
C ASP A 1077 25.30 -40.70 22.70
N GLU A 1078 25.40 -41.65 21.75
CA GLU A 1078 25.67 -43.09 21.99
C GLU A 1078 27.11 -43.52 21.58
N ASP A 1079 28.10 -42.61 21.58
CA ASP A 1079 29.48 -42.85 21.10
C ASP A 1079 30.61 -42.70 22.17
N GLU A 1080 30.32 -42.34 23.43
CA GLU A 1080 31.38 -41.93 24.40
C GLU A 1080 31.93 -43.01 25.38
N GLU A 1081 31.33 -44.19 25.52
CA GLU A 1081 31.74 -45.16 26.58
C GLU A 1081 32.96 -46.06 26.24
N HIS A 1082 33.48 -46.06 25.01
CA HIS A 1082 34.68 -46.81 24.65
C HIS A 1082 35.93 -45.90 24.46
N GLU A 1083 37.11 -46.42 24.85
CA GLU A 1083 38.45 -45.83 24.66
C GLU A 1083 38.92 -44.66 25.58
N LYS A 1084 38.59 -44.63 26.88
CA LYS A 1084 39.35 -43.81 27.87
C LYS A 1084 39.74 -44.54 29.17
N GLN A 1085 40.68 -45.48 29.06
CA GLN A 1085 41.50 -45.94 30.19
C GLN A 1085 43.00 -45.81 29.86
N LYS A 1086 43.80 -45.38 30.87
CA LYS A 1086 45.25 -45.08 30.81
C LYS A 1086 45.54 -43.78 30.01
N LEU A 1087 46.38 -42.84 30.43
CA LEU A 1087 47.43 -42.80 31.47
C LEU A 1087 47.35 -41.53 32.38
N ARG A 1088 48.39 -41.23 33.19
CA ARG A 1088 48.32 -40.44 34.45
C ARG A 1088 49.19 -39.15 34.48
N ILE A 1089 48.67 -38.08 35.12
CA ILE A 1089 49.29 -37.18 36.17
C ILE A 1089 50.55 -36.35 35.73
N PRO A 1090 50.90 -35.13 36.25
CA PRO A 1090 50.51 -34.38 37.49
C PRO A 1090 49.83 -32.99 37.24
N SER A 1091 49.53 -32.07 38.18
CA SER A 1091 49.57 -31.93 39.67
C SER A 1091 48.52 -30.86 40.11
N LYS A 1092 47.83 -30.88 41.28
CA LYS A 1092 48.24 -30.48 42.67
C LYS A 1092 49.02 -29.15 42.73
N LYS A 1093 48.78 -28.14 43.58
CA LYS A 1093 47.82 -27.75 44.68
C LYS A 1093 47.59 -26.20 44.55
N THR A 1094 46.93 -25.38 45.39
CA THR A 1094 46.31 -25.42 46.75
C THR A 1094 44.88 -24.80 46.72
N LYS A 1095 44.42 -24.06 47.76
CA LYS A 1095 43.68 -24.56 48.94
C LYS A 1095 43.48 -23.46 50.03
N SER A 1096 42.35 -22.73 50.00
CA SER A 1096 41.71 -21.99 51.14
C SER A 1096 40.38 -21.38 50.66
N GLY A 1097 39.37 -21.04 51.47
CA GLY A 1097 39.15 -21.35 52.90
C GLY A 1097 38.13 -20.42 53.59
N THR A 1098 36.88 -20.88 53.79
CA THR A 1098 35.87 -20.50 54.83
C THR A 1098 35.64 -19.02 55.23
N THR A 1099 34.38 -18.54 55.17
CA THR A 1099 33.52 -18.25 56.37
C THR A 1099 32.05 -17.90 56.02
N THR A 1100 31.11 -18.35 56.86
CA THR A 1100 29.68 -17.96 57.02
C THR A 1100 29.51 -16.94 58.18
N PRO A 1101 28.32 -16.44 58.64
CA PRO A 1101 26.90 -16.87 58.54
C PRO A 1101 25.93 -15.73 58.02
N THR A 1102 24.62 -15.50 58.30
CA THR A 1102 23.66 -15.99 59.34
C THR A 1102 22.15 -15.88 58.95
N ILE A 1103 21.47 -17.04 58.87
CA ILE A 1103 20.11 -17.43 59.36
C ILE A 1103 18.99 -16.38 59.60
N ALA A 1104 17.83 -16.55 58.89
CA ALA A 1104 16.42 -16.59 59.38
C ALA A 1104 15.42 -16.64 58.19
N GLY A 1105 14.18 -17.20 58.22
CA GLY A 1105 13.54 -18.11 59.18
C GLY A 1105 12.00 -18.35 58.97
N VAL A 1106 11.60 -19.59 58.63
CA VAL A 1106 10.37 -20.31 59.12
C VAL A 1106 8.93 -20.01 58.56
N LYS A 1107 8.31 -21.05 57.96
CA LYS A 1107 6.85 -21.44 57.82
C LYS A 1107 5.82 -20.62 57.01
N LYS A 1108 5.20 -21.30 56.02
CA LYS A 1108 3.77 -21.76 55.91
C LYS A 1108 3.59 -22.48 54.54
N ALA A 1109 2.85 -23.57 54.28
CA ALA A 1109 1.58 -24.16 54.77
C ALA A 1109 0.31 -23.34 54.36
N GLY A 1110 -0.71 -23.88 53.69
CA GLY A 1110 -0.96 -25.25 53.20
C GLY A 1110 -2.31 -25.35 52.44
N VAL A 1111 -2.63 -26.53 51.89
CA VAL A 1111 -3.81 -26.87 51.06
C VAL A 1111 -5.18 -26.55 51.71
N VAL A 1112 -6.19 -26.15 50.91
CA VAL A 1112 -7.60 -26.64 50.96
C VAL A 1112 -8.46 -26.06 49.80
N THR A 1113 -9.22 -26.92 49.13
CA THR A 1113 -10.46 -26.62 48.39
C THR A 1113 -11.62 -27.35 49.11
N PRO A 1114 -12.89 -26.87 49.06
CA PRO A 1114 -13.78 -27.34 47.98
C PRO A 1114 -14.96 -26.40 47.59
N ALA A 1115 -15.25 -26.34 46.29
CA ALA A 1115 -16.58 -26.16 45.69
C ALA A 1115 -16.50 -26.56 44.21
#